data_AF-A0A935AA04-F1
#
_entry.id   AF-A0A935AA04-F1
#
_cell.length_a   1.000
_cell.length_b   1.000
_cell.length_c   1.000
_cell.angle_alpha   90.00
_cell.angle_beta   90.00
_cell.angle_gamma   90.00
#
_symmetry.space_group_name_H-M   'P 1'
#
loop_
_entity.id
_entity.type
_entity.pdbx_description
1 polymer ?
#
loop_
_entity_poly.entity_id
_entity_poly.type
_entity_poly.pdbx_seq_one_letter_code
_entity_poly.pdbx_strand_id
1 'polypeptide(L)'
;MENKDIIWQTKLAARIHDPAEKALVLLRDPAGHEGGSIVGIGKALGFETHMLKRRDGSEIEKLKLPSEMERIIGQADRWAAASDRPQWPMDYQGKYEKWAQVHWSNRPVLIHPLTGTHFDLHSLADTDFHDIKQRSFKHFSNLLVALGAKEGEEDLRKTLLAFWRFGPELNEEADNGKLGPLWQQLPADTRVPDHSIWDHLDLTSAFAGAFAADPDGEAALLALSIGPVQPFIAAARSTSDLWAGSHLLSRLAWEAMRPVCEALGPDAILFPRLRGVPQVDLWLRDPMGLPHTLFAKCDWQQDGTDSNPLFSAALPNRFVAVVPASRARAIAEEVETAVRVWLANLGQTVVDTLLEAVGIEKDKTQPCYQQMHEQLSGFPEVHWAAVPFSLITPRNKEKQTDLDTVQLSQAMAPFFDVEPGQPCGFLDTPAWKVLQGEGHDSRFFAPNPGALYPAIYELAERVMAAAKAVRPFSQTRQEGWRCSLTGETEWLTTDKGLLTVPAGKRRSRKDKRGFRESEHVETLWTKIADEKMSWAKPGEHLGALPAIKRLWPTLFAEAVGKALSAVDNGEAMKIGRFVVSTHTMALAHQLDQWMNDEKTNNAETPDVGGDSVALPRKLLKEYGHKRRKLEIAKRLPGLLDAADEEDNDAASTEAEKQVRQTLGVQRLEAYYALLLMDGDRMGQMLYGDPQWAISYCDSFHPQVKDGFKKHAANQPAINSYGEQKRALSPNRHLAISGALNDFSLTVVRHVVEEEHLGRVIYAGGDDVLAMLPVVDALSAAQRLRQAYSGIDPAHEGGRDPRGLTLHKGFAILKVKGKDKLMRMMGDTATASCGIVIAHHQAPLTAVRRELDAAEKRAKNAGRDRFSITVIKRSGGALELTAEWGEPLKLLNDLRCFLREEGVSRRAVYNTAEWLHDLPEPEGDAAMLSSLLAFQMARQVSLKDKERQARLKDQAGVLAKPLAELAAQQPKDRLKWLGNFLSVAEFLARETRSGAPE
;
A
#
# COMPACT_ATOMS: atom_id res chain seq x y z
N MET A 1 -25.68 -30.46 1.58
CA MET A 1 -24.32 -30.34 2.16
C MET A 1 -23.26 -30.98 1.26
N GLU A 2 -23.60 -31.89 0.33
CA GLU A 2 -22.64 -32.56 -0.58
C GLU A 2 -21.87 -31.66 -1.59
N ASN A 3 -22.37 -30.46 -1.92
CA ASN A 3 -21.75 -29.62 -2.97
C ASN A 3 -20.59 -28.72 -2.49
N LYS A 4 -20.45 -28.46 -1.18
CA LYS A 4 -19.39 -27.58 -0.66
C LYS A 4 -18.03 -28.28 -0.56
N ASP A 5 -18.02 -29.57 -0.22
CA ASP A 5 -16.77 -30.33 -0.06
C ASP A 5 -16.07 -30.55 -1.41
N ILE A 6 -16.84 -30.70 -2.49
CA ILE A 6 -16.32 -30.83 -3.86
C ILE A 6 -15.56 -29.57 -4.29
N ILE A 7 -16.06 -28.36 -3.96
CA ILE A 7 -15.39 -27.09 -4.30
C ILE A 7 -14.01 -27.05 -3.65
N TRP A 8 -13.93 -27.28 -2.33
CA TRP A 8 -12.67 -27.21 -1.60
C TRP A 8 -11.69 -28.30 -2.02
N GLN A 9 -12.17 -29.51 -2.26
CA GLN A 9 -11.34 -30.61 -2.78
C GLN A 9 -10.77 -30.29 -4.16
N THR A 10 -11.61 -29.78 -5.07
CA THR A 10 -11.19 -29.40 -6.43
C THR A 10 -10.18 -28.26 -6.42
N LYS A 11 -10.39 -27.25 -5.57
CA LYS A 11 -9.44 -26.14 -5.39
C LYS A 11 -8.11 -26.61 -4.79
N LEU A 12 -8.14 -27.49 -3.80
CA LEU A 12 -6.92 -28.04 -3.19
C LEU A 12 -6.12 -28.85 -4.22
N ALA A 13 -6.78 -29.71 -4.99
CA ALA A 13 -6.17 -30.46 -6.08
C ALA A 13 -5.61 -29.50 -7.17
N ALA A 14 -6.36 -28.45 -7.52
CA ALA A 14 -5.89 -27.41 -8.43
C ALA A 14 -4.66 -26.65 -7.89
N ARG A 15 -4.56 -26.45 -6.57
CA ARG A 15 -3.41 -25.77 -5.96
C ARG A 15 -2.14 -26.60 -5.96
N ILE A 16 -2.24 -27.92 -5.87
CA ILE A 16 -1.09 -28.83 -5.83
C ILE A 16 -0.77 -29.46 -7.20
N HIS A 17 -1.50 -29.10 -8.27
CA HIS A 17 -1.31 -29.71 -9.59
C HIS A 17 0.11 -29.47 -10.17
N ASP A 18 0.70 -28.33 -9.83
CA ASP A 18 2.06 -27.92 -10.19
C ASP A 18 2.90 -27.75 -8.91
N PRO A 19 4.16 -28.23 -8.89
CA PRO A 19 4.98 -28.11 -7.70
C PRO A 19 5.55 -26.69 -7.59
N ALA A 20 5.73 -26.20 -6.37
CA ALA A 20 6.31 -24.88 -6.12
C ALA A 20 7.73 -24.73 -6.68
N GLU A 21 8.49 -25.82 -6.73
CA GLU A 21 9.84 -25.89 -7.28
C GLU A 21 9.90 -26.08 -8.81
N LYS A 22 8.78 -25.97 -9.53
CA LYS A 22 8.67 -26.27 -10.98
C LYS A 22 9.82 -25.71 -11.82
N ALA A 23 10.14 -24.43 -11.67
CA ALA A 23 11.18 -23.76 -12.45
C ALA A 23 12.59 -24.37 -12.26
N LEU A 24 12.86 -24.99 -11.11
CA LEU A 24 14.15 -25.58 -10.76
C LEU A 24 14.26 -27.06 -11.13
N VAL A 25 13.13 -27.74 -11.33
CA VAL A 25 13.04 -29.19 -11.63
C VAL A 25 12.80 -29.44 -13.13
N LEU A 26 12.08 -28.53 -13.80
CA LEU A 26 11.72 -28.66 -15.20
C LEU A 26 12.97 -28.85 -16.08
N LEU A 27 12.95 -29.87 -16.95
CA LEU A 27 14.07 -30.27 -17.82
C LEU A 27 15.33 -30.81 -17.11
N ARG A 28 15.33 -30.98 -15.78
CA ARG A 28 16.41 -31.64 -15.01
C ARG A 28 16.03 -33.03 -14.51
N ASP A 29 14.76 -33.22 -14.17
CA ASP A 29 14.26 -34.50 -13.69
C ASP A 29 13.68 -35.37 -14.83
N PRO A 30 14.21 -36.59 -15.06
CA PRO A 30 13.65 -37.57 -15.99
C PRO A 30 12.17 -37.91 -15.70
N ALA A 31 11.75 -37.90 -14.42
CA ALA A 31 10.37 -38.12 -13.99
C ALA A 31 9.48 -36.87 -14.15
N GLY A 32 10.03 -35.73 -14.62
CA GLY A 32 9.30 -34.47 -14.79
C GLY A 32 8.87 -33.80 -13.47
N HIS A 33 8.04 -32.76 -13.59
CA HIS A 33 7.56 -31.98 -12.43
C HIS A 33 6.34 -32.61 -11.73
N GLU A 34 5.55 -33.41 -12.45
CA GLU A 34 4.30 -34.01 -11.93
C GLU A 34 4.51 -35.26 -11.05
N GLY A 35 5.70 -35.90 -11.10
CA GLY A 35 5.98 -37.18 -10.43
C GLY A 35 6.84 -37.07 -9.16
N GLY A 36 6.65 -36.03 -8.34
CA GLY A 36 7.53 -35.70 -7.22
C GLY A 36 6.81 -35.35 -5.91
N SER A 37 7.12 -34.18 -5.35
CA SER A 37 6.55 -33.65 -4.10
C SER A 37 5.01 -33.64 -4.09
N ILE A 38 4.40 -33.37 -5.25
CA ILE A 38 2.94 -33.41 -5.47
C ILE A 38 2.34 -34.77 -5.06
N VAL A 39 2.96 -35.87 -5.45
CA VAL A 39 2.45 -37.22 -5.19
C VAL A 39 2.50 -37.51 -3.70
N GLY A 40 3.61 -37.16 -3.04
CA GLY A 40 3.75 -37.29 -1.59
C GLY A 40 2.71 -36.45 -0.85
N ILE A 41 2.55 -35.18 -1.23
CA ILE A 41 1.56 -34.27 -0.63
C ILE A 41 0.15 -34.80 -0.87
N GLY A 42 -0.19 -35.19 -2.10
CA GLY A 42 -1.52 -35.71 -2.41
C GLY A 42 -1.85 -37.01 -1.68
N LYS A 43 -0.88 -37.91 -1.49
CA LYS A 43 -1.05 -39.11 -0.63
C LYS A 43 -1.36 -38.72 0.82
N ALA A 44 -0.63 -37.74 1.37
CA ALA A 44 -0.89 -37.25 2.73
C ALA A 44 -2.31 -36.67 2.86
N LEU A 45 -2.81 -36.00 1.81
CA LEU A 45 -4.17 -35.50 1.70
C LEU A 45 -5.23 -36.57 1.39
N GLY A 46 -4.84 -37.85 1.26
CA GLY A 46 -5.74 -38.97 0.97
C GLY A 46 -6.15 -39.15 -0.50
N PHE A 47 -5.47 -38.51 -1.46
CA PHE A 47 -5.69 -38.77 -2.88
C PHE A 47 -5.08 -40.11 -3.30
N GLU A 48 -5.84 -40.90 -4.07
CA GLU A 48 -5.32 -42.12 -4.70
C GLU A 48 -4.22 -41.78 -5.72
N THR A 49 -3.35 -42.74 -6.01
CA THR A 49 -2.32 -42.62 -7.03
C THR A 49 -2.37 -43.77 -8.02
N HIS A 50 -1.84 -43.56 -9.21
CA HIS A 50 -1.69 -44.59 -10.24
C HIS A 50 -0.36 -44.44 -10.98
N MET A 51 0.14 -45.53 -11.54
CA MET A 51 1.34 -45.53 -12.38
C MET A 51 0.96 -45.23 -13.82
N LEU A 52 1.58 -44.21 -14.40
CA LEU A 52 1.38 -43.81 -15.79
C LEU A 52 2.67 -44.06 -16.59
N LYS A 53 2.53 -44.80 -17.69
CA LYS A 53 3.65 -45.12 -18.59
C LYS A 53 3.84 -44.01 -19.62
N ARG A 54 5.02 -43.40 -19.64
CA ARG A 54 5.39 -42.32 -20.56
C ARG A 54 5.76 -42.85 -21.95
N ARG A 55 5.79 -41.93 -22.92
CA ARG A 55 6.18 -42.21 -24.32
C ARG A 55 7.63 -42.70 -24.46
N ASP A 56 8.48 -42.41 -23.50
CA ASP A 56 9.87 -42.87 -23.43
C ASP A 56 10.03 -44.23 -22.72
N GLY A 57 8.93 -44.85 -22.27
CA GLY A 57 8.91 -46.14 -21.59
C GLY A 57 9.09 -46.06 -20.07
N SER A 58 9.38 -44.89 -19.50
CA SER A 58 9.46 -44.69 -18.05
C SER A 58 8.08 -44.74 -17.39
N GLU A 59 8.02 -45.19 -16.14
CA GLU A 59 6.79 -45.19 -15.33
C GLU A 59 6.88 -44.09 -14.28
N ILE A 60 5.84 -43.26 -14.18
CA ILE A 60 5.73 -42.21 -13.18
C ILE A 60 4.46 -42.40 -12.35
N GLU A 61 4.57 -42.17 -11.05
CA GLU A 61 3.40 -42.12 -10.18
C GLU A 61 2.70 -40.76 -10.33
N LYS A 62 1.36 -40.77 -10.41
CA LYS A 62 0.52 -39.56 -10.49
C LYS A 62 -0.69 -39.67 -9.59
N LEU A 63 -1.24 -38.52 -9.19
CA LEU A 63 -2.54 -38.45 -8.51
C LEU A 63 -3.64 -38.99 -9.44
N LYS A 64 -4.54 -39.79 -8.89
CA LYS A 64 -5.72 -40.32 -9.56
C LYS A 64 -6.93 -39.52 -9.07
N LEU A 65 -7.32 -38.52 -9.86
CA LEU A 65 -8.46 -37.67 -9.56
C LEU A 65 -9.73 -38.21 -10.26
N PRO A 66 -10.94 -37.93 -9.73
CA PRO A 66 -12.17 -38.16 -10.47
C PRO A 66 -12.12 -37.46 -11.84
N SER A 67 -12.63 -38.11 -12.89
CA SER A 67 -12.49 -37.61 -14.28
C SER A 67 -13.03 -36.21 -14.48
N GLU A 68 -14.12 -35.85 -13.79
CA GLU A 68 -14.69 -34.51 -13.86
C GLU A 68 -13.80 -33.45 -13.18
N MET A 69 -13.20 -33.79 -12.04
CA MET A 69 -12.24 -32.93 -11.34
C MET A 69 -10.97 -32.71 -12.19
N GLU A 70 -10.45 -33.77 -12.81
CA GLU A 70 -9.31 -33.70 -13.73
C GLU A 70 -9.62 -32.80 -14.93
N ARG A 71 -10.84 -32.91 -15.49
CA ARG A 71 -11.33 -32.04 -16.58
C ARG A 71 -11.38 -30.57 -16.14
N ILE A 72 -11.96 -30.28 -14.98
CA ILE A 72 -12.08 -28.92 -14.42
C ILE A 72 -10.70 -28.31 -14.17
N ILE A 73 -9.79 -29.03 -13.52
CA ILE A 73 -8.44 -28.55 -13.21
C ILE A 73 -7.66 -28.31 -14.50
N GLY A 74 -7.72 -29.24 -15.47
CA GLY A 74 -7.07 -29.06 -16.75
C GLY A 74 -7.62 -27.86 -17.54
N GLN A 75 -8.92 -27.59 -17.47
CA GLN A 75 -9.52 -26.40 -18.07
C GLN A 75 -9.04 -25.12 -17.36
N ALA A 76 -9.04 -25.11 -16.03
CA ALA A 76 -8.61 -23.98 -15.23
C ALA A 76 -7.14 -23.63 -15.43
N ASP A 77 -6.25 -24.62 -15.50
CA ASP A 77 -4.82 -24.40 -15.79
C ASP A 77 -4.63 -23.78 -17.20
N ARG A 78 -5.33 -24.30 -18.22
CA ARG A 78 -5.28 -23.75 -19.58
C ARG A 78 -5.81 -22.33 -19.66
N TRP A 79 -6.88 -21.99 -18.94
CA TRP A 79 -7.44 -20.65 -18.91
C TRP A 79 -6.51 -19.69 -18.17
N ALA A 80 -6.04 -20.06 -16.98
CA ALA A 80 -5.07 -19.28 -16.21
C ALA A 80 -3.80 -18.99 -17.02
N ALA A 81 -3.23 -20.02 -17.64
CA ALA A 81 -2.05 -19.87 -18.50
C ALA A 81 -2.33 -18.96 -19.71
N ALA A 82 -3.49 -19.06 -20.35
CA ALA A 82 -3.83 -18.22 -21.50
C ALA A 82 -4.13 -16.76 -21.13
N SER A 83 -4.68 -16.51 -19.93
CA SER A 83 -4.93 -15.15 -19.42
C SER A 83 -3.64 -14.40 -19.11
N ASP A 84 -2.61 -15.09 -18.63
CA ASP A 84 -1.36 -14.44 -18.23
C ASP A 84 -0.23 -14.56 -19.23
N ARG A 85 -0.10 -15.66 -19.98
CA ARG A 85 1.10 -15.94 -20.76
C ARG A 85 0.94 -15.50 -22.20
N PRO A 86 1.81 -14.60 -22.69
CA PRO A 86 1.88 -14.33 -24.12
C PRO A 86 2.27 -15.60 -24.87
N GLN A 87 1.74 -15.75 -26.07
CA GLN A 87 2.04 -16.87 -26.95
C GLN A 87 3.23 -16.58 -27.86
N TRP A 88 3.83 -17.63 -28.40
CA TRP A 88 4.90 -17.54 -29.39
C TRP A 88 4.75 -18.64 -30.45
N PRO A 89 5.40 -18.51 -31.62
CA PRO A 89 5.36 -19.52 -32.67
C PRO A 89 5.84 -20.90 -32.19
N MET A 90 5.15 -21.93 -32.66
CA MET A 90 5.48 -23.35 -32.50
C MET A 90 6.16 -23.89 -33.75
N ASP A 91 6.83 -25.03 -33.60
CA ASP A 91 7.42 -25.74 -34.73
C ASP A 91 6.36 -26.33 -35.67
N TYR A 92 6.78 -26.79 -36.85
CA TYR A 92 5.91 -27.38 -37.86
C TYR A 92 5.19 -28.67 -37.40
N GLN A 93 5.70 -29.33 -36.35
CA GLN A 93 5.08 -30.52 -35.74
C GLN A 93 4.09 -30.15 -34.62
N GLY A 94 3.90 -28.86 -34.31
CA GLY A 94 3.05 -28.39 -33.22
C GLY A 94 3.67 -28.58 -31.83
N LYS A 95 5.00 -28.65 -31.73
CA LYS A 95 5.76 -28.66 -30.48
C LYS A 95 6.43 -27.30 -30.25
N TYR A 96 6.90 -27.08 -29.03
CA TYR A 96 7.71 -25.91 -28.71
C TYR A 96 9.00 -25.88 -29.53
N GLU A 97 9.27 -24.72 -30.12
CA GLU A 97 10.53 -24.43 -30.78
C GLU A 97 11.74 -24.67 -29.86
N LYS A 98 12.88 -25.06 -30.45
CA LYS A 98 14.10 -25.33 -29.66
C LYS A 98 14.55 -24.11 -28.85
N TRP A 99 14.41 -22.91 -29.42
CA TRP A 99 14.75 -21.66 -28.74
C TRP A 99 13.79 -21.31 -27.59
N ALA A 100 12.59 -21.91 -27.56
CA ALA A 100 11.63 -21.76 -26.47
C ALA A 100 11.87 -22.76 -25.31
N GLN A 101 12.82 -23.69 -25.43
CA GLN A 101 13.17 -24.64 -24.37
C GLN A 101 14.23 -24.01 -23.44
N VAL A 102 13.77 -23.38 -22.35
CA VAL A 102 14.63 -22.66 -21.41
C VAL A 102 14.99 -23.56 -20.22
N HIS A 103 16.27 -23.92 -20.10
CA HIS A 103 16.84 -24.51 -18.89
C HIS A 103 17.10 -23.39 -17.86
N TRP A 104 16.07 -23.03 -17.10
CA TRP A 104 16.08 -21.84 -16.25
C TRP A 104 17.18 -21.87 -15.19
N SER A 105 17.54 -23.03 -14.62
CA SER A 105 18.66 -23.14 -13.67
C SER A 105 20.01 -22.66 -14.23
N ASN A 106 20.22 -22.72 -15.55
CA ASN A 106 21.49 -22.36 -16.17
C ASN A 106 21.57 -20.85 -16.48
N ARG A 107 20.42 -20.22 -16.73
CA ARG A 107 20.26 -18.78 -16.95
C ARG A 107 18.97 -18.31 -16.27
N PRO A 108 18.93 -18.24 -14.93
CA PRO A 108 17.74 -17.85 -14.22
C PRO A 108 17.63 -16.33 -14.26
N VAL A 109 16.56 -15.87 -14.90
CA VAL A 109 16.21 -14.46 -15.00
C VAL A 109 14.82 -14.27 -14.42
N LEU A 110 14.65 -13.21 -13.63
CA LEU A 110 13.34 -12.66 -13.29
C LEU A 110 13.11 -11.39 -14.11
N ILE A 111 11.88 -11.19 -14.58
CA ILE A 111 11.50 -10.01 -15.35
C ILE A 111 10.48 -9.22 -14.53
N HIS A 112 10.74 -7.93 -14.35
CA HIS A 112 9.79 -7.07 -13.66
C HIS A 112 8.55 -6.83 -14.56
N PRO A 113 7.32 -7.18 -14.15
CA PRO A 113 6.16 -7.22 -15.04
C PRO A 113 5.67 -5.84 -15.53
N LEU A 114 6.06 -4.76 -14.84
CA LEU A 114 5.64 -3.40 -15.20
C LEU A 114 6.66 -2.67 -16.07
N THR A 115 7.93 -3.05 -15.99
CA THR A 115 9.04 -2.29 -16.59
C THR A 115 9.85 -3.12 -17.57
N GLY A 116 9.76 -4.46 -17.51
CA GLY A 116 10.54 -5.37 -18.35
C GLY A 116 12.00 -5.44 -17.91
N THR A 117 12.34 -4.84 -16.76
CA THR A 117 13.70 -4.85 -16.23
C THR A 117 14.10 -6.29 -15.88
N HIS A 118 15.27 -6.72 -16.38
CA HIS A 118 15.80 -8.05 -16.12
C HIS A 118 16.67 -8.09 -14.87
N PHE A 119 16.43 -9.09 -14.03
CA PHE A 119 17.27 -9.46 -12.91
C PHE A 119 17.92 -10.82 -13.19
N ASP A 120 19.22 -10.81 -13.49
CA ASP A 120 20.02 -12.02 -13.68
C ASP A 120 20.43 -12.59 -12.31
N LEU A 121 20.02 -13.83 -12.03
CA LEU A 121 20.31 -14.52 -10.77
C LEU A 121 21.60 -15.35 -10.82
N HIS A 122 22.36 -15.27 -11.92
CA HIS A 122 23.53 -16.11 -12.20
C HIS A 122 23.20 -17.61 -12.18
N SER A 123 24.18 -18.51 -12.37
CA SER A 123 23.88 -19.94 -12.45
C SER A 123 23.33 -20.51 -11.13
N LEU A 124 22.22 -21.25 -11.23
CA LEU A 124 21.65 -22.09 -10.17
C LEU A 124 21.76 -23.58 -10.54
N ALA A 125 22.66 -23.93 -11.48
CA ALA A 125 22.81 -25.30 -11.97
C ALA A 125 23.33 -26.27 -10.90
N ASP A 126 24.12 -25.77 -9.95
CA ASP A 126 24.71 -26.55 -8.86
C ASP A 126 23.71 -26.88 -7.73
N THR A 127 22.52 -26.29 -7.75
CA THR A 127 21.49 -26.54 -6.74
C THR A 127 20.91 -27.94 -6.92
N ASP A 128 21.04 -28.81 -5.91
CA ASP A 128 20.48 -30.17 -5.95
C ASP A 128 18.95 -30.13 -5.94
N PHE A 129 18.34 -30.58 -7.03
CA PHE A 129 16.88 -30.57 -7.17
C PHE A 129 16.18 -31.63 -6.30
N HIS A 130 16.87 -32.69 -5.87
CA HIS A 130 16.30 -33.68 -4.96
C HIS A 130 16.11 -33.08 -3.56
N ASP A 131 17.11 -32.34 -3.08
CA ASP A 131 17.04 -31.60 -1.82
C ASP A 131 15.91 -30.56 -1.86
N ILE A 132 15.77 -29.81 -2.96
CA ILE A 132 14.64 -28.87 -3.13
C ILE A 132 13.28 -29.57 -3.04
N LYS A 133 13.11 -30.71 -3.72
CA LYS A 133 11.86 -31.50 -3.67
C LYS A 133 11.57 -31.97 -2.25
N GLN A 134 12.58 -32.46 -1.54
CA GLN A 134 12.43 -32.92 -0.16
C GLN A 134 12.06 -31.76 0.78
N ARG A 135 12.65 -30.58 0.60
CA ARG A 135 12.31 -29.37 1.36
C ARG A 135 10.88 -28.92 1.10
N SER A 136 10.46 -28.88 -0.17
CA SER A 136 9.09 -28.59 -0.58
C SER A 136 8.11 -29.55 0.10
N PHE A 137 8.34 -30.86 -0.02
CA PHE A 137 7.52 -31.88 0.65
C PHE A 137 7.48 -31.70 2.17
N LYS A 138 8.63 -31.48 2.82
CA LYS A 138 8.71 -31.27 4.28
C LYS A 138 7.95 -30.01 4.71
N HIS A 139 8.02 -28.92 3.95
CA HIS A 139 7.31 -27.68 4.24
C HIS A 139 5.80 -27.89 4.26
N PHE A 140 5.23 -28.45 3.19
CA PHE A 140 3.80 -28.72 3.12
C PHE A 140 3.36 -29.78 4.14
N SER A 141 4.18 -30.80 4.39
CA SER A 141 3.91 -31.79 5.44
C SER A 141 3.86 -31.14 6.83
N ASN A 142 4.77 -30.22 7.13
CA ASN A 142 4.76 -29.48 8.40
C ASN A 142 3.51 -28.61 8.56
N LEU A 143 2.98 -28.04 7.46
CA LEU A 143 1.71 -27.32 7.50
C LEU A 143 0.55 -28.25 7.86
N LEU A 144 0.49 -29.45 7.26
CA LEU A 144 -0.52 -30.46 7.61
C LEU A 144 -0.42 -30.89 9.07
N VAL A 145 0.79 -31.16 9.56
CA VAL A 145 1.04 -31.49 10.97
C VAL A 145 0.58 -30.36 11.89
N ALA A 146 0.86 -29.09 11.53
CA ALA A 146 0.42 -27.94 12.32
C ALA A 146 -1.10 -27.82 12.39
N LEU A 147 -1.83 -28.25 11.35
CA LEU A 147 -3.30 -28.33 11.35
C LEU A 147 -3.86 -29.47 12.21
N GLY A 148 -3.01 -30.34 12.74
CA GLY A 148 -3.45 -31.55 13.46
C GLY A 148 -4.09 -32.59 12.55
N ALA A 149 -3.79 -32.52 11.24
CA ALA A 149 -4.30 -33.46 10.26
C ALA A 149 -3.88 -34.90 10.60
N LYS A 150 -4.85 -35.82 10.58
CA LYS A 150 -4.64 -37.27 10.57
C LYS A 150 -5.00 -37.78 9.18
N GLU A 151 -4.32 -38.84 8.71
CA GLU A 151 -4.63 -39.47 7.42
C GLU A 151 -6.15 -39.72 7.29
N GLY A 152 -6.79 -39.03 6.33
CA GLY A 152 -8.21 -39.21 6.00
C GLY A 152 -9.24 -38.38 6.78
N GLU A 153 -8.85 -37.56 7.76
CA GLU A 153 -9.76 -36.70 8.55
C GLU A 153 -9.45 -35.19 8.41
N GLU A 154 -8.98 -34.76 7.24
CA GLU A 154 -8.51 -33.39 7.03
C GLU A 154 -9.65 -32.43 6.65
N ASP A 155 -9.71 -31.28 7.32
CA ASP A 155 -10.54 -30.15 6.89
C ASP A 155 -9.93 -29.52 5.62
N LEU A 156 -10.39 -29.98 4.46
CA LEU A 156 -9.89 -29.58 3.14
C LEU A 156 -9.87 -28.06 2.95
N ARG A 157 -10.84 -27.36 3.54
CA ARG A 157 -10.91 -25.90 3.48
C ARG A 157 -9.77 -25.29 4.29
N LYS A 158 -9.54 -25.73 5.53
CA LYS A 158 -8.41 -25.25 6.35
C LYS A 158 -7.07 -25.57 5.70
N THR A 159 -6.92 -26.75 5.12
CA THR A 159 -5.71 -27.15 4.40
C THR A 159 -5.44 -26.23 3.20
N LEU A 160 -6.46 -25.97 2.37
CA LEU A 160 -6.35 -25.01 1.27
C LEU A 160 -5.95 -23.62 1.76
N LEU A 161 -6.59 -23.11 2.82
CA LEU A 161 -6.31 -21.79 3.37
C LEU A 161 -4.88 -21.69 3.93
N ALA A 162 -4.40 -22.73 4.62
CA ALA A 162 -3.04 -22.79 5.13
C ALA A 162 -2.00 -22.85 3.98
N PHE A 163 -2.25 -23.67 2.96
CA PHE A 163 -1.39 -23.76 1.77
C PHE A 163 -1.40 -22.44 0.97
N TRP A 164 -2.53 -21.74 0.94
CA TRP A 164 -2.65 -20.42 0.33
C TRP A 164 -1.82 -19.37 1.05
N ARG A 165 -1.92 -19.32 2.38
CA ARG A 165 -1.27 -18.30 3.18
C ARG A 165 0.24 -18.54 3.37
N PHE A 166 0.64 -19.77 3.66
CA PHE A 166 1.99 -20.11 4.13
C PHE A 166 2.81 -20.96 3.14
N GLY A 167 2.22 -21.43 2.04
CA GLY A 167 2.97 -22.10 0.97
C GLY A 167 4.19 -21.31 0.46
N PRO A 168 4.04 -19.98 0.21
CA PRO A 168 5.16 -19.13 -0.18
C PRO A 168 6.19 -18.82 0.93
N GLU A 169 5.94 -19.20 2.20
CA GLU A 169 6.83 -18.87 3.32
C GLU A 169 7.67 -20.08 3.76
N LEU A 170 8.63 -20.47 2.91
CA LEU A 170 9.52 -21.59 3.20
C LEU A 170 10.35 -21.32 4.47
N ASN A 171 10.14 -22.14 5.51
CA ASN A 171 10.91 -22.05 6.75
C ASN A 171 12.28 -22.75 6.59
N GLU A 172 13.33 -21.98 6.30
CA GLU A 172 14.71 -22.49 6.30
C GLU A 172 15.33 -22.29 7.71
N GLU A 173 15.58 -23.39 8.42
CA GLU A 173 16.23 -23.40 9.76
C GLU A 173 17.74 -23.71 9.68
N ALA A 174 18.26 -24.16 8.53
CA ALA A 174 19.67 -24.51 8.34
C ALA A 174 20.25 -23.93 7.04
N ASP A 175 21.47 -23.39 7.12
CA ASP A 175 22.17 -22.62 6.08
C ASP A 175 22.94 -23.50 5.08
N ASN A 176 22.23 -24.35 4.34
CA ASN A 176 22.83 -25.19 3.30
C ASN A 176 22.17 -24.88 1.94
N GLY A 177 22.62 -23.83 1.24
CA GLY A 177 22.24 -23.55 -0.16
C GLY A 177 20.95 -22.73 -0.39
N LYS A 178 20.58 -21.88 0.58
CA LYS A 178 19.32 -21.11 0.70
C LYS A 178 18.67 -20.68 -0.64
N LEU A 179 17.52 -21.29 -0.97
CA LEU A 179 16.55 -20.67 -1.89
C LEU A 179 15.99 -19.41 -1.24
N GLY A 180 15.86 -19.39 0.08
CA GLY A 180 15.59 -18.19 0.87
C GLY A 180 14.44 -17.35 0.31
N PRO A 181 14.62 -16.04 0.13
CA PRO A 181 13.59 -15.16 -0.44
C PRO A 181 13.21 -15.48 -1.89
N LEU A 182 14.05 -16.20 -2.65
CA LEU A 182 13.78 -16.54 -4.06
C LEU A 182 12.58 -17.49 -4.21
N TRP A 183 12.29 -18.31 -3.21
CA TRP A 183 11.14 -19.24 -3.21
C TRP A 183 9.81 -18.54 -3.53
N GLN A 184 9.62 -17.31 -3.04
CA GLN A 184 8.43 -16.50 -3.26
C GLN A 184 8.32 -15.97 -4.70
N GLN A 185 9.45 -15.90 -5.41
CA GLN A 185 9.56 -15.30 -6.74
C GLN A 185 9.86 -16.32 -7.84
N LEU A 186 9.88 -17.62 -7.53
CA LEU A 186 10.08 -18.66 -8.54
C LEU A 186 9.01 -18.54 -9.65
N PRO A 187 9.42 -18.47 -10.93
CA PRO A 187 8.49 -18.19 -12.01
C PRO A 187 7.57 -19.38 -12.27
N ALA A 188 6.31 -19.11 -12.60
CA ALA A 188 5.38 -20.15 -13.04
C ALA A 188 5.79 -20.73 -14.41
N ASP A 189 6.33 -19.86 -15.26
CA ASP A 189 6.78 -20.19 -16.61
C ASP A 189 8.20 -19.67 -16.85
N THR A 190 9.14 -20.57 -17.14
CA THR A 190 10.54 -20.23 -17.35
C THR A 190 10.77 -19.36 -18.60
N ARG A 191 9.81 -19.34 -19.51
CA ARG A 191 9.87 -18.58 -20.77
C ARG A 191 9.34 -17.15 -20.61
N VAL A 192 8.48 -16.93 -19.61
CA VAL A 192 7.89 -15.64 -19.23
C VAL A 192 8.03 -15.47 -17.71
N PRO A 193 9.25 -15.24 -17.19
CA PRO A 193 9.52 -15.29 -15.76
C PRO A 193 9.16 -13.98 -15.04
N ASP A 194 7.94 -13.49 -15.24
CA ASP A 194 7.46 -12.21 -14.69
C ASP A 194 6.40 -12.33 -13.57
N HIS A 195 5.84 -13.52 -13.39
CA HIS A 195 4.90 -13.85 -12.33
C HIS A 195 5.31 -15.13 -11.61
N SER A 196 4.97 -15.20 -10.32
CA SER A 196 5.36 -16.33 -9.49
C SER A 196 4.47 -17.55 -9.75
N ILE A 197 4.99 -18.74 -9.48
CA ILE A 197 4.19 -19.97 -9.47
C ILE A 197 2.99 -19.85 -8.52
N TRP A 198 3.14 -19.12 -7.42
CA TRP A 198 2.07 -18.90 -6.45
C TRP A 198 0.90 -18.10 -7.00
N ASP A 199 1.16 -17.20 -7.95
CA ASP A 199 0.11 -16.41 -8.60
C ASP A 199 -0.65 -17.25 -9.64
N HIS A 200 0.09 -18.07 -10.40
CA HIS A 200 -0.51 -19.06 -11.31
C HIS A 200 -1.40 -20.04 -10.54
N LEU A 201 -0.91 -20.61 -9.43
CA LEU A 201 -1.68 -21.54 -8.61
C LEU A 201 -2.93 -20.89 -7.99
N ASP A 202 -2.86 -19.63 -7.58
CA ASP A 202 -4.02 -18.89 -7.09
C ASP A 202 -5.07 -18.74 -8.20
N LEU A 203 -4.66 -18.36 -9.42
CA LEU A 203 -5.58 -18.19 -10.54
C LEU A 203 -6.19 -19.52 -11.01
N THR A 204 -5.39 -20.59 -11.11
CA THR A 204 -5.90 -21.93 -11.45
C THR A 204 -6.91 -22.41 -10.41
N SER A 205 -6.62 -22.22 -9.12
CA SER A 205 -7.55 -22.56 -8.03
C SER A 205 -8.80 -21.67 -8.02
N ALA A 206 -8.70 -20.40 -8.40
CA ALA A 206 -9.86 -19.51 -8.56
C ALA A 206 -10.81 -19.99 -9.65
N PHE A 207 -10.30 -20.26 -10.86
CA PHE A 207 -11.12 -20.78 -11.96
C PHE A 207 -11.68 -22.17 -11.67
N ALA A 208 -10.87 -23.09 -11.12
CA ALA A 208 -11.33 -24.42 -10.78
C ALA A 208 -12.47 -24.39 -9.75
N GLY A 209 -12.36 -23.50 -8.75
CA GLY A 209 -13.42 -23.27 -7.77
C GLY A 209 -14.69 -22.69 -8.38
N ALA A 210 -14.56 -21.74 -9.33
CA ALA A 210 -15.71 -21.17 -10.02
C ALA A 210 -16.43 -22.20 -10.89
N PHE A 211 -15.69 -22.98 -11.69
CA PHE A 211 -16.26 -24.03 -12.53
C PHE A 211 -16.92 -25.14 -11.69
N ALA A 212 -16.30 -25.57 -10.59
CA ALA A 212 -16.88 -26.60 -9.73
C ALA A 212 -18.14 -26.12 -9.00
N ALA A 213 -18.25 -24.83 -8.72
CA ALA A 213 -19.38 -24.23 -8.02
C ALA A 213 -20.52 -23.75 -8.94
N ASP A 214 -20.31 -23.79 -10.26
CA ASP A 214 -21.30 -23.41 -11.28
C ASP A 214 -21.96 -24.66 -11.90
N PRO A 215 -23.29 -24.73 -12.02
CA PRO A 215 -23.98 -25.89 -12.60
C PRO A 215 -23.56 -26.19 -14.05
N ASP A 216 -23.19 -25.16 -14.82
CA ASP A 216 -22.81 -25.29 -16.23
C ASP A 216 -21.28 -25.27 -16.42
N GLY A 217 -20.51 -25.18 -15.32
CA GLY A 217 -19.07 -25.06 -15.36
C GLY A 217 -18.59 -23.69 -15.87
N GLU A 218 -19.40 -22.64 -15.70
CA GLU A 218 -19.13 -21.28 -16.20
C GLU A 218 -18.55 -20.35 -15.13
N ALA A 219 -17.77 -19.37 -15.56
CA ALA A 219 -17.19 -18.34 -14.69
C ALA A 219 -17.56 -16.92 -15.14
N ALA A 220 -17.52 -15.98 -14.21
CA ALA A 220 -17.68 -14.55 -14.45
C ALA A 220 -16.65 -13.73 -13.69
N LEU A 221 -16.30 -12.56 -14.24
CA LEU A 221 -15.59 -11.53 -13.50
C LEU A 221 -16.60 -10.64 -12.77
N LEU A 222 -16.49 -10.60 -11.44
CA LEU A 222 -17.21 -9.68 -10.58
C LEU A 222 -16.28 -8.53 -10.19
N ALA A 223 -16.55 -7.33 -10.72
CA ALA A 223 -15.94 -6.10 -10.22
C ALA A 223 -16.88 -5.48 -9.18
N LEU A 224 -16.35 -4.99 -8.07
CA LEU A 224 -17.11 -4.30 -7.02
C LEU A 224 -16.33 -3.13 -6.43
N SER A 225 -17.01 -2.05 -6.09
CA SER A 225 -16.43 -0.84 -5.50
C SER A 225 -17.35 -0.26 -4.44
N ILE A 226 -16.79 0.14 -3.30
CA ILE A 226 -17.48 0.85 -2.23
C ILE A 226 -17.19 2.36 -2.26
N GLY A 227 -18.16 3.20 -1.92
CA GLY A 227 -18.00 4.65 -1.89
C GLY A 227 -18.99 5.36 -0.96
N PRO A 228 -18.91 6.70 -0.85
CA PRO A 228 -17.86 7.59 -1.36
C PRO A 228 -16.56 7.54 -0.52
N VAL A 229 -15.39 7.65 -1.18
CA VAL A 229 -14.05 7.54 -0.52
C VAL A 229 -13.49 8.89 -0.08
N GLN A 230 -13.27 9.79 -1.04
CA GLN A 230 -12.52 11.04 -0.80
C GLN A 230 -13.26 11.99 0.17
N PRO A 231 -14.58 12.26 0.01
CA PRO A 231 -15.33 13.06 0.99
C PRO A 231 -15.30 12.46 2.39
N PHE A 232 -15.36 11.12 2.48
CA PHE A 232 -15.36 10.41 3.76
C PHE A 232 -14.02 10.53 4.50
N ILE A 233 -12.89 10.38 3.80
CA ILE A 233 -11.55 10.55 4.40
C ILE A 233 -11.32 12.02 4.77
N ALA A 234 -11.62 12.94 3.86
CA ALA A 234 -11.37 14.38 4.00
C ALA A 234 -12.15 15.04 5.15
N ALA A 235 -13.28 14.47 5.58
CA ALA A 235 -14.05 14.94 6.72
C ALA A 235 -13.32 14.68 8.07
N ALA A 236 -12.26 15.44 8.36
CA ALA A 236 -11.39 15.25 9.52
C ALA A 236 -10.95 16.59 10.13
N ARG A 237 -10.91 16.67 11.47
CA ARG A 237 -10.40 17.85 12.21
C ARG A 237 -9.10 17.56 12.98
N SER A 238 -8.69 16.29 13.03
CA SER A 238 -7.47 15.81 13.69
C SER A 238 -6.77 14.75 12.82
N THR A 239 -5.50 14.48 13.10
CA THR A 239 -4.76 13.36 12.49
C THR A 239 -5.41 12.01 12.84
N SER A 240 -5.96 11.87 14.05
CA SER A 240 -6.73 10.67 14.46
C SER A 240 -7.98 10.45 13.61
N ASP A 241 -8.71 11.51 13.29
CA ASP A 241 -9.90 11.39 12.42
C ASP A 241 -9.47 10.92 11.02
N LEU A 242 -8.37 11.46 10.49
CA LEU A 242 -7.90 11.12 9.17
C LEU A 242 -7.48 9.65 9.07
N TRP A 243 -6.66 9.19 10.02
CA TRP A 243 -6.35 7.77 10.18
C TRP A 243 -7.62 6.93 10.29
N ALA A 244 -8.59 7.36 11.12
CA ALA A 244 -9.81 6.61 11.33
C ALA A 244 -10.66 6.48 10.06
N GLY A 245 -10.73 7.54 9.25
CA GLY A 245 -11.46 7.52 7.98
C GLY A 245 -10.85 6.51 7.00
N SER A 246 -9.53 6.57 6.83
CA SER A 246 -8.85 5.64 5.92
C SER A 246 -8.88 4.19 6.42
N HIS A 247 -8.57 3.98 7.70
CA HIS A 247 -8.59 2.66 8.30
C HIS A 247 -9.99 2.05 8.31
N LEU A 248 -11.04 2.82 8.63
CA LEU A 248 -12.41 2.32 8.59
C LEU A 248 -12.83 1.95 7.16
N LEU A 249 -12.42 2.73 6.16
CA LEU A 249 -12.68 2.39 4.75
C LEU A 249 -11.99 1.07 4.36
N SER A 250 -10.73 0.89 4.76
CA SER A 250 -10.00 -0.36 4.52
C SER A 250 -10.66 -1.54 5.23
N ARG A 251 -11.17 -1.33 6.45
CA ARG A 251 -11.97 -2.32 7.17
C ARG A 251 -13.29 -2.63 6.46
N LEU A 252 -14.00 -1.63 5.94
CA LEU A 252 -15.23 -1.82 5.15
C LEU A 252 -14.94 -2.59 3.87
N ALA A 253 -13.81 -2.33 3.21
CA ALA A 253 -13.37 -3.07 2.04
C ALA A 253 -13.12 -4.55 2.36
N TRP A 254 -12.46 -4.85 3.49
CA TRP A 254 -12.33 -6.21 3.97
C TRP A 254 -13.68 -6.88 4.23
N GLU A 255 -14.58 -6.19 4.94
CA GLU A 255 -15.92 -6.68 5.24
C GLU A 255 -16.75 -6.95 3.97
N ALA A 256 -16.50 -6.20 2.90
CA ALA A 256 -17.08 -6.44 1.58
C ALA A 256 -16.43 -7.63 0.84
N MET A 257 -15.13 -7.87 0.99
CA MET A 257 -14.45 -9.01 0.35
C MET A 257 -14.66 -10.33 1.11
N ARG A 258 -14.92 -10.28 2.42
CA ARG A 258 -15.04 -11.46 3.29
C ARG A 258 -16.08 -12.48 2.82
N PRO A 259 -17.32 -12.11 2.41
CA PRO A 259 -18.32 -13.09 1.95
C PRO A 259 -17.84 -13.87 0.71
N VAL A 260 -17.13 -13.21 -0.20
CA VAL A 260 -16.53 -13.87 -1.38
C VAL A 260 -15.46 -14.87 -0.94
N CYS A 261 -14.58 -14.47 -0.01
CA CYS A 261 -13.53 -15.34 0.54
C CYS A 261 -14.13 -16.55 1.29
N GLU A 262 -15.24 -16.35 1.98
CA GLU A 262 -15.93 -17.42 2.70
C GLU A 262 -16.64 -18.41 1.77
N ALA A 263 -17.17 -17.91 0.66
CA ALA A 263 -17.86 -18.73 -0.34
C ALA A 263 -16.91 -19.49 -1.27
N LEU A 264 -15.80 -18.87 -1.67
CA LEU A 264 -14.96 -19.36 -2.78
C LEU A 264 -13.46 -19.45 -2.46
N GLY A 265 -13.02 -18.96 -1.30
CA GLY A 265 -11.60 -18.84 -0.94
C GLY A 265 -11.00 -17.47 -1.28
N PRO A 266 -9.93 -17.06 -0.60
CA PRO A 266 -9.30 -15.75 -0.81
C PRO A 266 -8.58 -15.61 -2.15
N ASP A 267 -8.21 -16.73 -2.78
CA ASP A 267 -7.64 -16.81 -4.13
C ASP A 267 -8.64 -16.42 -5.23
N ALA A 268 -9.95 -16.43 -4.94
CA ALA A 268 -10.97 -15.93 -5.87
C ALA A 268 -10.88 -14.42 -6.11
N ILE A 269 -10.25 -13.66 -5.21
CA ILE A 269 -10.01 -12.22 -5.35
C ILE A 269 -8.73 -12.00 -6.18
N LEU A 270 -8.90 -11.56 -7.43
CA LEU A 270 -7.79 -11.25 -8.35
C LEU A 270 -7.13 -9.90 -8.04
N PHE A 271 -7.90 -8.98 -7.47
CA PHE A 271 -7.43 -7.67 -7.02
C PHE A 271 -8.31 -7.22 -5.85
N PRO A 272 -7.77 -6.70 -4.75
CA PRO A 272 -6.35 -6.60 -4.40
C PRO A 272 -5.76 -7.96 -3.99
N ARG A 273 -4.43 -8.05 -3.88
CA ARG A 273 -3.77 -9.20 -3.27
C ARG A 273 -4.07 -9.23 -1.77
N LEU A 274 -4.64 -10.33 -1.28
CA LEU A 274 -5.02 -10.51 0.13
C LEU A 274 -3.94 -11.19 0.99
N ARG A 275 -3.02 -11.92 0.35
CA ARG A 275 -2.00 -12.72 1.06
C ARG A 275 -1.07 -11.81 1.87
N GLY A 276 -0.90 -12.11 3.15
CA GLY A 276 -0.01 -11.36 4.05
C GLY A 276 -0.60 -10.08 4.62
N VAL A 277 -1.86 -9.73 4.28
CA VAL A 277 -2.55 -8.59 4.89
C VAL A 277 -2.98 -8.99 6.32
N PRO A 278 -2.54 -8.27 7.38
CA PRO A 278 -2.80 -8.64 8.77
C PRO A 278 -4.28 -8.84 9.10
N GLN A 279 -5.17 -8.07 8.45
CA GLN A 279 -6.60 -8.20 8.65
C GLN A 279 -7.15 -9.55 8.14
N VAL A 280 -6.58 -10.07 7.06
CA VAL A 280 -6.95 -11.38 6.49
C VAL A 280 -6.39 -12.49 7.38
N ASP A 281 -5.19 -12.31 7.93
CA ASP A 281 -4.58 -13.25 8.88
C ASP A 281 -5.43 -13.43 10.14
N LEU A 282 -6.00 -12.34 10.68
CA LEU A 282 -6.96 -12.43 11.78
C LEU A 282 -8.20 -13.25 11.41
N TRP A 283 -8.73 -13.09 10.20
CA TRP A 283 -9.87 -13.88 9.72
C TRP A 283 -9.52 -15.37 9.56
N LEU A 284 -8.33 -15.66 9.04
CA LEU A 284 -7.83 -17.02 8.91
C LEU A 284 -7.68 -17.70 10.27
N ARG A 285 -7.12 -17.00 11.25
CA ARG A 285 -6.87 -17.54 12.59
C ARG A 285 -8.17 -17.72 13.38
N ASP A 286 -9.00 -16.68 13.46
CA ASP A 286 -10.11 -16.61 14.40
C ASP A 286 -11.40 -17.21 13.79
N PRO A 287 -12.08 -16.57 12.81
CA PRO A 287 -13.22 -17.15 12.10
C PRO A 287 -12.98 -18.48 11.40
N MET A 288 -11.88 -18.64 10.66
CA MET A 288 -11.61 -19.87 9.90
C MET A 288 -10.91 -20.95 10.74
N GLY A 289 -10.48 -20.61 11.96
CA GLY A 289 -9.94 -21.57 12.93
C GLY A 289 -8.61 -22.19 12.51
N LEU A 290 -7.74 -21.45 11.81
CA LEU A 290 -6.36 -21.88 11.60
C LEU A 290 -5.56 -21.79 12.92
N PRO A 291 -4.67 -22.77 13.20
CA PRO A 291 -3.88 -22.81 14.43
C PRO A 291 -3.08 -21.52 14.68
N HIS A 292 -3.12 -21.04 15.92
CA HIS A 292 -2.37 -19.86 16.36
C HIS A 292 -0.87 -19.95 16.06
N THR A 293 -0.30 -21.15 16.17
CA THR A 293 1.13 -21.43 15.97
C THR A 293 1.64 -21.07 14.59
N LEU A 294 0.78 -21.11 13.55
CA LEU A 294 1.15 -20.71 12.19
C LEU A 294 1.43 -19.20 12.09
N PHE A 295 0.80 -18.40 12.94
CA PHE A 295 0.90 -16.93 12.92
C PHE A 295 1.93 -16.37 13.91
N ALA A 296 2.56 -17.22 14.74
CA ALA A 296 3.50 -16.80 15.78
C ALA A 296 4.67 -15.95 15.26
N LYS A 297 5.06 -16.16 13.99
CA LYS A 297 6.16 -15.42 13.35
C LYS A 297 5.68 -14.15 12.61
N CYS A 298 4.38 -13.89 12.52
CA CYS A 298 3.85 -12.72 11.82
C CYS A 298 4.10 -11.43 12.63
N ASP A 299 4.47 -10.35 11.93
CA ASP A 299 4.82 -9.07 12.56
C ASP A 299 3.70 -8.49 13.43
N TRP A 300 2.44 -8.72 13.05
CA TRP A 300 1.28 -8.24 13.79
C TRP A 300 1.02 -8.97 15.12
N GLN A 301 1.66 -10.11 15.38
CA GLN A 301 1.55 -10.77 16.69
C GLN A 301 2.63 -10.32 17.68
N GLN A 302 3.68 -9.67 17.20
CA GLN A 302 4.91 -9.47 17.97
C GLN A 302 5.03 -8.09 18.62
N ASP A 303 4.22 -7.12 18.16
CA ASP A 303 4.21 -5.75 18.66
C ASP A 303 2.83 -5.42 19.26
N GLY A 304 2.75 -5.19 20.57
CA GLY A 304 1.53 -4.77 21.27
C GLY A 304 1.25 -3.25 21.23
N THR A 305 1.88 -2.54 20.29
CA THR A 305 1.77 -1.07 20.16
C THR A 305 0.92 -0.68 18.95
N ASP A 306 0.57 0.60 18.83
CA ASP A 306 -0.15 1.15 17.67
C ASP A 306 0.71 1.20 16.38
N SER A 307 2.01 0.92 16.48
CA SER A 307 2.82 0.59 15.31
C SER A 307 2.48 -0.79 14.73
N ASN A 308 1.64 -1.59 15.38
CA ASN A 308 1.25 -2.90 14.87
C ASN A 308 0.66 -2.77 13.45
N PRO A 309 1.08 -3.60 12.47
CA PRO A 309 0.57 -3.58 11.09
C PRO A 309 -0.96 -3.67 10.97
N LEU A 310 -1.67 -4.14 12.01
CA LEU A 310 -3.13 -4.10 12.07
C LEU A 310 -3.73 -2.70 12.03
N PHE A 311 -2.97 -1.66 12.40
CA PHE A 311 -3.40 -0.27 12.32
C PHE A 311 -3.15 0.35 10.93
N SER A 312 -2.61 -0.40 9.97
CA SER A 312 -2.37 0.06 8.60
C SER A 312 -3.58 -0.20 7.69
N ALA A 313 -3.90 0.79 6.86
CA ALA A 313 -5.00 0.73 5.90
C ALA A 313 -4.52 0.15 4.56
N ALA A 314 -4.45 -1.19 4.45
CA ALA A 314 -3.83 -1.86 3.31
C ALA A 314 -4.76 -2.14 2.13
N LEU A 315 -6.06 -2.30 2.39
CA LEU A 315 -7.03 -2.76 1.39
C LEU A 315 -7.74 -1.59 0.70
N PRO A 316 -7.74 -1.53 -0.66
CA PRO A 316 -8.48 -0.52 -1.42
C PRO A 316 -9.99 -0.74 -1.37
N ASN A 317 -10.74 0.31 -1.72
CA ASN A 317 -12.20 0.33 -1.77
C ASN A 317 -12.82 -0.41 -2.98
N ARG A 318 -12.03 -1.22 -3.70
CA ARG A 318 -12.43 -1.90 -4.92
C ARG A 318 -11.81 -3.29 -4.96
N PHE A 319 -12.56 -4.27 -5.45
CA PHE A 319 -12.02 -5.57 -5.79
C PHE A 319 -12.53 -6.10 -7.13
N VAL A 320 -11.82 -7.10 -7.65
CA VAL A 320 -12.17 -7.91 -8.82
C VAL A 320 -12.02 -9.36 -8.42
N ALA A 321 -13.03 -10.18 -8.71
CA ALA A 321 -13.08 -11.58 -8.32
C ALA A 321 -13.52 -12.49 -9.48
N VAL A 322 -13.04 -13.73 -9.50
CA VAL A 322 -13.59 -14.81 -10.34
C VAL A 322 -14.66 -15.53 -9.53
N VAL A 323 -15.88 -15.59 -10.07
CA VAL A 323 -17.04 -16.19 -9.40
C VAL A 323 -17.80 -17.12 -10.35
N PRO A 324 -18.60 -18.07 -9.84
CA PRO A 324 -19.55 -18.84 -10.66
C PRO A 324 -20.52 -17.90 -11.36
N ALA A 325 -20.71 -18.06 -12.68
CA ALA A 325 -21.55 -17.14 -13.46
C ALA A 325 -22.99 -17.10 -12.94
N SER A 326 -23.57 -18.26 -12.61
CA SER A 326 -24.92 -18.41 -12.06
C SER A 326 -25.13 -17.75 -10.70
N ARG A 327 -24.05 -17.52 -9.92
CA ARG A 327 -24.10 -16.96 -8.56
C ARG A 327 -23.55 -15.55 -8.45
N ALA A 328 -23.05 -14.94 -9.52
CA ALA A 328 -22.38 -13.65 -9.49
C ALA A 328 -23.24 -12.55 -8.83
N ARG A 329 -24.53 -12.46 -9.21
CA ARG A 329 -25.48 -11.50 -8.63
C ARG A 329 -25.74 -11.76 -7.14
N ALA A 330 -26.01 -13.01 -6.77
CA ALA A 330 -26.30 -13.38 -5.39
C ALA A 330 -25.11 -13.07 -4.47
N ILE A 331 -23.89 -13.33 -4.93
CA ILE A 331 -22.66 -12.98 -4.21
C ILE A 331 -22.53 -11.46 -4.04
N ALA A 332 -22.79 -10.66 -5.08
CA ALA A 332 -22.72 -9.21 -4.99
C ALA A 332 -23.75 -8.62 -3.99
N GLU A 333 -24.99 -9.14 -4.00
CA GLU A 333 -26.03 -8.76 -3.05
C GLU A 333 -25.70 -9.19 -1.60
N GLU A 334 -25.07 -10.35 -1.43
CA GLU A 334 -24.57 -10.82 -0.13
C GLU A 334 -23.46 -9.92 0.41
N VAL A 335 -22.54 -9.48 -0.47
CA VAL A 335 -21.48 -8.52 -0.13
C VAL A 335 -22.07 -7.19 0.34
N GLU A 336 -23.02 -6.63 -0.40
CA GLU A 336 -23.70 -5.39 -0.03
C GLU A 336 -24.42 -5.50 1.31
N THR A 337 -25.12 -6.61 1.53
CA THR A 337 -25.82 -6.88 2.79
C THR A 337 -24.84 -7.00 3.94
N ALA A 338 -23.77 -7.78 3.78
CA ALA A 338 -22.80 -8.05 4.83
C ALA A 338 -22.10 -6.78 5.32
N VAL A 339 -21.64 -5.92 4.41
CA VAL A 339 -20.93 -4.69 4.78
C VAL A 339 -21.87 -3.68 5.47
N ARG A 340 -23.12 -3.56 5.01
CA ARG A 340 -24.12 -2.67 5.64
C ARG A 340 -24.56 -3.17 7.00
N VAL A 341 -24.78 -4.48 7.16
CA VAL A 341 -25.10 -5.09 8.47
C VAL A 341 -23.95 -4.89 9.45
N TRP A 342 -22.71 -5.12 9.02
CA TRP A 342 -21.53 -4.91 9.85
C TRP A 342 -21.44 -3.45 10.33
N LEU A 343 -21.63 -2.48 9.43
CA LEU A 343 -21.59 -1.07 9.79
C LEU A 343 -22.76 -0.66 10.70
N ALA A 344 -23.97 -1.20 10.48
CA ALA A 344 -25.11 -0.96 11.35
C ALA A 344 -24.86 -1.48 12.78
N ASN A 345 -24.23 -2.65 12.92
CA ASN A 345 -23.84 -3.20 14.21
C ASN A 345 -22.75 -2.36 14.89
N LEU A 346 -21.78 -1.86 14.12
CA LEU A 346 -20.79 -0.90 14.63
C LEU A 346 -21.47 0.40 15.10
N GLY A 347 -22.45 0.91 14.34
CA GLY A 347 -23.25 2.07 14.72
C GLY A 347 -23.99 1.88 16.04
N GLN A 348 -24.63 0.72 16.24
CA GLN A 348 -25.26 0.37 17.53
C GLN A 348 -24.24 0.36 18.67
N THR A 349 -23.09 -0.28 18.46
CA THR A 349 -21.99 -0.32 19.45
C THR A 349 -21.52 1.09 19.81
N VAL A 350 -21.42 2.00 18.83
CA VAL A 350 -21.06 3.40 19.04
C VAL A 350 -22.10 4.13 19.88
N VAL A 351 -23.40 3.97 19.61
CA VAL A 351 -24.46 4.56 20.43
C VAL A 351 -24.41 4.02 21.86
N ASP A 352 -24.29 2.70 22.04
CA ASP A 352 -24.17 2.07 23.35
C ASP A 352 -22.99 2.63 24.15
N THR A 353 -21.84 2.79 23.48
CA THR A 353 -20.61 3.32 24.08
C THR A 353 -20.75 4.79 24.48
N LEU A 354 -21.43 5.60 23.66
CA LEU A 354 -21.70 7.00 23.98
C LEU A 354 -22.63 7.12 25.19
N LEU A 355 -23.73 6.37 25.23
CA LEU A 355 -24.69 6.44 26.35
C LEU A 355 -24.05 5.96 27.67
N GLU A 356 -23.28 4.88 27.62
CA GLU A 356 -22.57 4.34 28.77
C GLU A 356 -21.55 5.32 29.35
N ALA A 357 -20.80 6.02 28.49
CA ALA A 357 -19.79 6.98 28.94
C ALA A 357 -20.34 8.17 29.72
N VAL A 358 -21.64 8.45 29.61
CA VAL A 358 -22.33 9.54 30.33
C VAL A 358 -23.41 9.05 31.29
N GLY A 359 -23.43 7.74 31.58
CA GLY A 359 -24.35 7.13 32.54
C GLY A 359 -25.83 7.19 32.14
N ILE A 360 -26.14 7.22 30.84
CA ILE A 360 -27.53 7.16 30.34
C ILE A 360 -27.89 5.70 30.06
N GLU A 361 -29.09 5.27 30.48
CA GLU A 361 -29.58 3.92 30.24
C GLU A 361 -29.73 3.63 28.74
N LYS A 362 -29.31 2.43 28.34
CA LYS A 362 -29.35 1.94 26.95
C LYS A 362 -30.77 1.50 26.59
N ASP A 363 -31.57 2.43 26.10
CA ASP A 363 -32.93 2.16 25.60
C ASP A 363 -32.98 2.30 24.08
N LYS A 364 -33.23 1.19 23.37
CA LYS A 364 -33.30 1.15 21.90
C LYS A 364 -34.43 2.00 21.30
N THR A 365 -35.37 2.47 22.11
CA THR A 365 -36.42 3.41 21.67
C THR A 365 -35.94 4.87 21.60
N GLN A 366 -34.75 5.18 22.15
CA GLN A 366 -34.18 6.52 22.11
C GLN A 366 -33.90 6.96 20.65
N PRO A 367 -34.11 8.25 20.32
CA PRO A 367 -33.96 8.76 18.95
C PRO A 367 -32.58 8.50 18.35
N CYS A 368 -31.50 8.50 19.14
CA CYS A 368 -30.14 8.29 18.66
C CYS A 368 -29.95 6.94 17.94
N TYR A 369 -30.63 5.86 18.37
CA TYR A 369 -30.58 4.57 17.68
C TYR A 369 -31.26 4.63 16.31
N GLN A 370 -32.43 5.25 16.25
CA GLN A 370 -33.16 5.45 14.99
C GLN A 370 -32.36 6.35 14.04
N GLN A 371 -31.83 7.48 14.52
CA GLN A 371 -30.98 8.38 13.75
C GLN A 371 -29.74 7.68 13.22
N MET A 372 -29.06 6.88 14.06
CA MET A 372 -27.90 6.09 13.64
C MET A 372 -28.27 5.13 12.51
N HIS A 373 -29.38 4.40 12.63
CA HIS A 373 -29.82 3.47 11.59
C HIS A 373 -30.19 4.18 10.28
N GLU A 374 -31.00 5.24 10.36
CA GLU A 374 -31.47 5.99 9.18
C GLU A 374 -30.31 6.66 8.43
N GLN A 375 -29.40 7.32 9.16
CA GLN A 375 -28.24 8.01 8.59
C GLN A 375 -27.21 7.06 7.95
N LEU A 376 -27.18 5.77 8.34
CA LEU A 376 -26.29 4.76 7.75
C LEU A 376 -26.94 3.93 6.63
N SER A 377 -28.26 4.00 6.44
CA SER A 377 -29.01 3.09 5.55
C SER A 377 -28.49 3.05 4.10
N GLY A 378 -27.96 4.17 3.60
CA GLY A 378 -27.39 4.30 2.26
C GLY A 378 -25.87 4.19 2.18
N PHE A 379 -25.17 3.93 3.29
CA PHE A 379 -23.70 3.87 3.32
C PHE A 379 -23.20 2.50 3.83
N PRO A 380 -22.13 1.94 3.24
CA PRO A 380 -21.47 2.42 2.04
C PRO A 380 -22.34 2.21 0.79
N GLU A 381 -22.15 3.07 -0.21
CA GLU A 381 -22.63 2.83 -1.57
C GLU A 381 -21.84 1.64 -2.14
N VAL A 382 -22.54 0.65 -2.69
CA VAL A 382 -21.94 -0.54 -3.29
C VAL A 382 -22.30 -0.58 -4.77
N HIS A 383 -21.30 -0.45 -5.62
CA HIS A 383 -21.45 -0.58 -7.07
C HIS A 383 -20.76 -1.85 -7.54
N TRP A 384 -21.43 -2.64 -8.37
CA TRP A 384 -20.88 -3.87 -8.90
C TRP A 384 -21.24 -4.09 -10.37
N ALA A 385 -20.43 -4.87 -11.06
CA ALA A 385 -20.66 -5.34 -12.42
C ALA A 385 -20.18 -6.79 -12.52
N ALA A 386 -20.95 -7.64 -13.21
CA ALA A 386 -20.59 -9.03 -13.46
C ALA A 386 -20.61 -9.29 -14.96
N VAL A 387 -19.50 -9.80 -15.50
CA VAL A 387 -19.37 -10.15 -16.93
C VAL A 387 -19.01 -11.63 -17.04
N PRO A 388 -19.89 -12.47 -17.60
CA PRO A 388 -19.63 -13.90 -17.74
C PRO A 388 -18.73 -14.20 -18.93
N PHE A 389 -17.86 -15.22 -18.80
CA PHE A 389 -17.05 -15.74 -19.90
C PHE A 389 -17.90 -16.44 -20.96
N SER A 390 -19.15 -16.82 -20.64
CA SER A 390 -20.11 -17.42 -21.58
C SER A 390 -20.45 -16.53 -22.79
N LEU A 391 -20.08 -15.23 -22.77
CA LEU A 391 -20.10 -14.36 -23.96
C LEU A 391 -19.13 -14.80 -25.05
N ILE A 392 -18.21 -15.72 -24.73
CA ILE A 392 -17.25 -16.35 -25.63
C ILE A 392 -17.70 -17.79 -25.81
N THR A 393 -18.10 -18.17 -27.03
CA THR A 393 -18.55 -19.54 -27.30
C THR A 393 -17.46 -20.35 -28.00
N PRO A 394 -16.84 -21.35 -27.35
CA PRO A 394 -15.90 -22.24 -28.02
C PRO A 394 -16.65 -23.25 -28.90
N ARG A 395 -16.37 -23.26 -30.21
CA ARG A 395 -16.94 -24.25 -31.15
C ARG A 395 -16.38 -25.64 -30.89
N ASN A 396 -15.11 -25.74 -30.49
CA ASN A 396 -14.55 -26.98 -29.98
C ASN A 396 -14.73 -27.07 -28.46
N LYS A 397 -15.80 -27.74 -28.01
CA LYS A 397 -16.13 -27.88 -26.58
C LYS A 397 -15.10 -28.66 -25.76
N GLU A 398 -14.49 -29.69 -26.35
CA GLU A 398 -13.54 -30.56 -25.63
C GLU A 398 -12.23 -29.81 -25.34
N LYS A 399 -11.69 -29.11 -26.34
CA LYS A 399 -10.43 -28.37 -26.21
C LYS A 399 -10.60 -26.93 -25.74
N GLN A 400 -11.83 -26.41 -25.76
CA GLN A 400 -12.17 -25.01 -25.48
C GLN A 400 -11.45 -24.05 -26.44
N THR A 401 -11.50 -24.33 -27.74
CA THR A 401 -10.83 -23.56 -28.81
C THR A 401 -11.81 -23.21 -29.94
N ASP A 402 -11.34 -22.47 -30.96
CA ASP A 402 -12.17 -21.98 -32.07
C ASP A 402 -13.30 -21.08 -31.54
N LEU A 403 -12.91 -19.91 -31.04
CA LEU A 403 -13.76 -19.04 -30.23
C LEU A 403 -14.64 -18.16 -31.12
N ASP A 404 -15.94 -18.20 -30.87
CA ASP A 404 -16.92 -17.25 -31.38
C ASP A 404 -17.08 -16.09 -30.38
N THR A 405 -16.75 -14.89 -30.83
CA THR A 405 -16.72 -13.67 -30.01
C THR A 405 -17.85 -12.69 -30.35
N VAL A 406 -18.86 -13.10 -31.14
CA VAL A 406 -19.93 -12.19 -31.61
C VAL A 406 -20.74 -11.61 -30.44
N GLN A 407 -21.08 -12.43 -29.44
CA GLN A 407 -21.84 -11.92 -28.28
C GLN A 407 -21.01 -10.95 -27.45
N LEU A 408 -19.72 -11.25 -27.26
CA LEU A 408 -18.79 -10.36 -26.57
C LEU A 408 -18.66 -9.01 -27.30
N SER A 409 -18.48 -9.00 -28.63
CA SER A 409 -18.38 -7.76 -29.40
C SER A 409 -19.70 -6.97 -29.40
N GLN A 410 -20.85 -7.64 -29.45
CA GLN A 410 -22.16 -6.99 -29.29
C GLN A 410 -22.33 -6.33 -27.91
N ALA A 411 -21.87 -6.98 -26.84
CA ALA A 411 -21.93 -6.41 -25.49
C ALA A 411 -20.96 -5.22 -25.31
N MET A 412 -19.83 -5.23 -26.02
CA MET A 412 -18.85 -4.14 -26.00
C MET A 412 -19.27 -2.94 -26.86
N ALA A 413 -19.97 -3.16 -27.97
CA ALA A 413 -20.30 -2.14 -28.98
C ALA A 413 -20.82 -0.78 -28.43
N PRO A 414 -21.73 -0.72 -27.43
CA PRO A 414 -22.23 0.54 -26.88
C PRO A 414 -21.15 1.44 -26.26
N PHE A 415 -19.98 0.89 -25.88
CA PHE A 415 -18.90 1.63 -25.24
C PHE A 415 -17.77 2.06 -26.19
N PHE A 416 -17.81 1.61 -27.46
CA PHE A 416 -16.76 1.86 -28.45
C PHE A 416 -17.26 2.59 -29.71
N ASP A 417 -18.55 2.94 -29.75
CA ASP A 417 -19.16 3.61 -30.91
C ASP A 417 -18.98 2.82 -32.22
N VAL A 418 -19.16 1.51 -32.13
CA VAL A 418 -19.11 0.57 -33.26
C VAL A 418 -20.46 -0.14 -33.43
N GLU A 419 -20.74 -0.62 -34.64
CA GLU A 419 -21.93 -1.43 -34.89
C GLU A 419 -21.87 -2.79 -34.14
N PRO A 420 -22.98 -3.29 -33.59
CA PRO A 420 -23.03 -4.58 -32.91
C PRO A 420 -22.46 -5.71 -33.76
N GLY A 421 -21.49 -6.45 -33.21
CA GLY A 421 -20.81 -7.55 -33.91
C GLY A 421 -19.46 -7.17 -34.52
N GLN A 422 -19.14 -5.88 -34.68
CA GLN A 422 -17.83 -5.42 -35.14
C GLN A 422 -16.75 -5.60 -34.06
N PRO A 423 -15.51 -6.01 -34.42
CA PRO A 423 -14.39 -6.06 -33.48
C PRO A 423 -14.11 -4.70 -32.83
N CYS A 424 -13.87 -4.68 -31.52
CA CYS A 424 -13.51 -3.47 -30.78
C CYS A 424 -12.65 -3.81 -29.55
N GLY A 425 -12.00 -2.79 -28.97
CA GLY A 425 -11.09 -2.99 -27.83
C GLY A 425 -9.99 -4.00 -28.16
N PHE A 426 -9.77 -4.97 -27.27
CA PHE A 426 -8.79 -6.04 -27.48
C PHE A 426 -9.05 -6.88 -28.76
N LEU A 427 -10.31 -7.05 -29.18
CA LEU A 427 -10.68 -7.86 -30.34
C LEU A 427 -10.23 -7.25 -31.68
N ASP A 428 -9.88 -5.97 -31.73
CA ASP A 428 -9.35 -5.33 -32.94
C ASP A 428 -7.81 -5.18 -32.93
N THR A 429 -7.14 -5.70 -31.90
CA THR A 429 -5.69 -5.55 -31.75
C THR A 429 -4.89 -6.51 -32.65
N PRO A 430 -3.66 -6.13 -33.07
CA PRO A 430 -2.74 -7.04 -33.77
C PRO A 430 -2.55 -8.39 -33.06
N ALA A 431 -2.49 -8.37 -31.73
CA ALA A 431 -2.34 -9.59 -30.93
C ALA A 431 -3.48 -10.57 -31.12
N TRP A 432 -4.73 -10.11 -31.09
CA TRP A 432 -5.87 -11.00 -31.30
C TRP A 432 -5.90 -11.54 -32.74
N LYS A 433 -5.63 -10.70 -33.74
CA LYS A 433 -5.55 -11.09 -35.16
C LYS A 433 -4.51 -12.19 -35.39
N VAL A 434 -3.31 -12.05 -34.82
CA VAL A 434 -2.26 -13.08 -34.87
C VAL A 434 -2.70 -14.37 -34.17
N LEU A 435 -3.32 -14.29 -32.99
CA LEU A 435 -3.82 -15.49 -32.29
C LEU A 435 -4.94 -16.21 -33.04
N GLN A 436 -5.68 -15.51 -33.90
CA GLN A 436 -6.68 -16.09 -34.80
C GLN A 436 -6.06 -16.70 -36.08
N GLY A 437 -4.74 -16.53 -36.28
CA GLY A 437 -4.03 -17.03 -37.46
C GLY A 437 -4.07 -16.07 -38.66
N GLU A 438 -4.39 -14.79 -38.45
CA GLU A 438 -4.41 -13.80 -39.51
C GLU A 438 -3.00 -13.25 -39.81
N GLY A 439 -2.66 -13.15 -41.09
CA GLY A 439 -1.46 -12.43 -41.57
C GLY A 439 -0.13 -13.15 -41.35
N HIS A 440 -0.12 -14.45 -41.04
CA HIS A 440 1.11 -15.26 -40.96
C HIS A 440 0.89 -16.76 -41.21
N ASP A 441 1.95 -17.48 -41.57
CA ASP A 441 1.93 -18.95 -41.78
C ASP A 441 2.41 -19.75 -40.56
N SER A 442 2.80 -19.07 -39.48
CA SER A 442 3.26 -19.70 -38.24
C SER A 442 2.13 -20.36 -37.45
N ARG A 443 2.43 -21.45 -36.73
CA ARG A 443 1.48 -22.07 -35.80
C ARG A 443 1.62 -21.47 -34.41
N PHE A 444 0.51 -21.05 -33.81
CA PHE A 444 0.41 -20.67 -32.39
C PHE A 444 -0.48 -21.67 -31.64
N PHE A 445 -0.42 -21.68 -30.31
CA PHE A 445 -1.42 -22.39 -29.53
C PHE A 445 -2.79 -21.80 -29.83
N ALA A 446 -3.77 -22.67 -30.09
CA ALA A 446 -5.13 -22.23 -30.35
C ALA A 446 -5.69 -21.49 -29.12
N PRO A 447 -6.22 -20.27 -29.28
CA PRO A 447 -6.71 -19.48 -28.16
C PRO A 447 -7.91 -20.17 -27.51
N ASN A 448 -7.94 -20.10 -26.17
CA ASN A 448 -9.08 -20.49 -25.35
C ASN A 448 -9.71 -19.25 -24.69
N PRO A 449 -10.89 -19.33 -24.04
CA PRO A 449 -11.54 -18.15 -23.46
C PRO A 449 -10.68 -17.36 -22.46
N GLY A 450 -9.72 -18.00 -21.79
CA GLY A 450 -8.76 -17.32 -20.92
C GLY A 450 -7.94 -16.24 -21.64
N ALA A 451 -7.61 -16.43 -22.93
CA ALA A 451 -6.89 -15.44 -23.74
C ALA A 451 -7.66 -14.13 -23.96
N LEU A 452 -8.98 -14.16 -23.76
CA LEU A 452 -9.87 -13.01 -23.89
C LEU A 452 -10.19 -12.33 -22.55
N TYR A 453 -9.50 -12.70 -21.46
CA TYR A 453 -9.57 -11.98 -20.18
C TYR A 453 -9.48 -10.45 -20.34
N PRO A 454 -8.56 -9.88 -21.16
CA PRO A 454 -8.48 -8.42 -21.31
C PRO A 454 -9.78 -7.79 -21.81
N ALA A 455 -10.48 -8.44 -22.75
CA ALA A 455 -11.75 -7.96 -23.29
C ALA A 455 -12.88 -8.06 -22.25
N ILE A 456 -12.95 -9.17 -21.52
CA ILE A 456 -13.93 -9.37 -20.44
C ILE A 456 -13.72 -8.37 -19.31
N TYR A 457 -12.46 -8.12 -18.92
CA TYR A 457 -12.13 -7.13 -17.92
C TYR A 457 -12.47 -5.71 -18.38
N GLU A 458 -12.10 -5.32 -19.60
CA GLU A 458 -12.44 -3.99 -20.14
C GLU A 458 -13.95 -3.74 -20.17
N LEU A 459 -14.73 -4.76 -20.56
CA LEU A 459 -16.20 -4.69 -20.49
C LEU A 459 -16.68 -4.53 -19.05
N ALA A 460 -16.14 -5.29 -18.09
CA ALA A 460 -16.51 -5.19 -16.68
C ALA A 460 -16.23 -3.80 -16.10
N GLU A 461 -15.09 -3.19 -16.47
CA GLU A 461 -14.73 -1.82 -16.08
C GLU A 461 -15.70 -0.78 -16.63
N ARG A 462 -16.07 -0.88 -17.90
CA ARG A 462 -16.98 0.07 -18.55
C ARG A 462 -18.40 -0.05 -18.02
N VAL A 463 -18.88 -1.27 -17.80
CA VAL A 463 -20.19 -1.54 -17.16
C VAL A 463 -20.20 -1.04 -15.72
N MET A 464 -19.12 -1.24 -14.96
CA MET A 464 -18.96 -0.69 -13.61
C MET A 464 -19.03 0.85 -13.61
N ALA A 465 -18.33 1.49 -14.55
CA ALA A 465 -18.37 2.95 -14.68
C ALA A 465 -19.79 3.45 -14.99
N ALA A 466 -20.51 2.75 -15.87
CA ALA A 466 -21.92 3.04 -16.14
C ALA A 466 -22.79 2.85 -14.89
N ALA A 467 -22.60 1.77 -14.12
CA ALA A 467 -23.33 1.52 -12.87
C ALA A 467 -23.11 2.63 -11.83
N LYS A 468 -21.88 3.17 -11.73
CA LYS A 468 -21.57 4.33 -10.88
C LYS A 468 -22.25 5.62 -11.35
N ALA A 469 -22.43 5.80 -12.66
CA ALA A 469 -23.03 7.01 -13.24
C ALA A 469 -24.55 7.10 -13.01
N VAL A 470 -25.26 5.97 -12.83
CA VAL A 470 -26.71 5.94 -12.61
C VAL A 470 -27.15 6.61 -11.30
N ARG A 471 -26.24 6.74 -10.30
CA ARG A 471 -26.48 7.43 -9.02
C ARG A 471 -27.88 7.16 -8.39
N PRO A 472 -28.22 5.92 -8.04
CA PRO A 472 -29.49 5.63 -7.37
C PRO A 472 -29.46 6.12 -5.91
N PHE A 473 -29.65 7.41 -5.66
CA PHE A 473 -29.69 7.96 -4.30
C PHE A 473 -31.13 8.20 -3.81
N SER A 474 -31.38 7.87 -2.55
CA SER A 474 -32.62 8.22 -1.85
C SER A 474 -32.32 9.38 -0.88
N GLN A 475 -33.10 10.47 -0.94
CA GLN A 475 -32.94 11.57 0.00
C GLN A 475 -33.50 11.21 1.38
N THR A 476 -32.69 11.39 2.42
CA THR A 476 -33.14 11.28 3.81
C THR A 476 -33.46 12.66 4.37
N ARG A 477 -34.64 12.81 4.98
CA ARG A 477 -35.01 14.05 5.69
C ARG A 477 -34.14 14.23 6.94
N GLN A 478 -33.70 15.45 7.20
CA GLN A 478 -32.86 15.82 8.37
C GLN A 478 -33.38 17.14 8.98
N GLU A 479 -33.49 17.22 10.29
CA GLU A 479 -34.11 18.32 11.04
C GLU A 479 -33.10 19.06 11.93
N GLY A 480 -33.45 20.28 12.35
CA GLY A 480 -32.60 21.11 13.21
C GLY A 480 -31.23 21.46 12.62
N TRP A 481 -30.24 21.61 13.50
CA TRP A 481 -28.88 21.97 13.13
C TRP A 481 -28.06 20.76 12.67
N ARG A 482 -27.01 21.01 11.88
CA ARG A 482 -26.17 19.96 11.28
C ARG A 482 -24.96 19.58 12.12
N CYS A 483 -24.48 18.38 11.85
CA CYS A 483 -23.23 17.81 12.36
C CYS A 483 -22.08 18.81 12.20
N SER A 484 -21.31 19.01 13.28
CA SER A 484 -20.18 19.92 13.30
C SER A 484 -19.03 19.50 12.38
N LEU A 485 -18.88 18.20 12.10
CA LEU A 485 -17.76 17.70 11.29
C LEU A 485 -18.05 17.75 9.79
N THR A 486 -19.22 17.27 9.36
CA THR A 486 -19.57 17.13 7.94
C THR A 486 -20.55 18.18 7.44
N GLY A 487 -21.43 18.70 8.32
CA GLY A 487 -22.52 19.59 7.92
C GLY A 487 -23.68 18.90 7.18
N GLU A 488 -23.64 17.57 7.01
CA GLU A 488 -24.58 16.84 6.15
C GLU A 488 -25.81 16.32 6.91
N THR A 489 -25.62 15.67 8.05
CA THR A 489 -26.69 15.06 8.85
C THR A 489 -27.01 15.85 10.10
N GLU A 490 -28.18 15.62 10.70
CA GLU A 490 -28.49 16.05 12.07
C GLU A 490 -27.63 15.27 13.09
N TRP A 491 -27.34 15.86 14.24
CA TRP A 491 -26.56 15.16 15.26
C TRP A 491 -27.39 14.11 16.01
N LEU A 492 -26.70 13.09 16.54
CA LEU A 492 -27.33 12.09 17.40
C LEU A 492 -27.80 12.72 18.71
N THR A 493 -29.03 12.42 19.12
CA THR A 493 -29.63 12.98 20.33
C THR A 493 -30.49 11.96 21.07
N THR A 494 -30.60 12.09 22.39
CA THR A 494 -31.53 11.32 23.23
C THR A 494 -32.95 11.89 23.21
N ASP A 495 -33.12 13.12 22.72
CA ASP A 495 -34.43 13.79 22.54
C ASP A 495 -34.40 14.66 21.28
N LYS A 496 -35.37 14.48 20.38
CA LYS A 496 -35.49 15.24 19.13
C LYS A 496 -35.73 16.74 19.37
N GLY A 497 -36.34 17.12 20.50
CA GLY A 497 -36.52 18.54 20.87
C GLY A 497 -35.19 19.30 21.01
N LEU A 498 -34.09 18.59 21.27
CA LEU A 498 -32.76 19.20 21.40
C LEU A 498 -32.14 19.62 20.06
N LEU A 499 -32.65 19.13 18.92
CA LEU A 499 -32.11 19.44 17.60
C LEU A 499 -32.23 20.92 17.22
N THR A 500 -33.16 21.65 17.83
CA THR A 500 -33.39 23.08 17.55
C THR A 500 -32.58 24.01 18.46
N VAL A 501 -31.87 23.47 19.46
CA VAL A 501 -31.14 24.28 20.46
C VAL A 501 -29.99 25.05 19.77
N PRO A 502 -29.92 26.39 19.93
CA PRO A 502 -28.89 27.20 19.29
C PRO A 502 -27.51 26.97 19.94
N ALA A 503 -26.43 27.14 19.16
CA ALA A 503 -25.06 26.85 19.57
C ALA A 503 -24.62 27.55 20.88
N GLY A 504 -25.13 28.76 21.16
CA GLY A 504 -24.82 29.48 22.40
C GLY A 504 -25.28 28.78 23.68
N LYS A 505 -26.37 28.00 23.60
CA LYS A 505 -26.99 27.33 24.76
C LYS A 505 -26.50 25.89 24.96
N ARG A 506 -25.90 25.28 23.95
CA ARG A 506 -25.42 23.88 23.99
C ARG A 506 -23.89 23.78 24.02
N ARG A 507 -23.23 24.70 24.73
CA ARG A 507 -21.79 24.64 25.00
C ARG A 507 -21.53 23.73 26.19
N SER A 508 -20.47 22.93 26.14
CA SER A 508 -20.07 22.07 27.26
C SER A 508 -19.54 22.92 28.42
N ARG A 509 -19.55 22.41 29.65
CA ARG A 509 -19.05 23.15 30.83
C ARG A 509 -17.55 23.46 30.73
N LYS A 510 -16.82 22.61 30.01
CA LYS A 510 -15.40 22.82 29.67
C LYS A 510 -15.15 23.83 28.54
N ASP A 511 -16.17 24.43 27.95
CA ASP A 511 -15.99 25.48 26.93
C ASP A 511 -15.62 26.82 27.60
N LYS A 512 -14.34 27.19 27.51
CA LYS A 512 -13.78 28.42 28.11
C LYS A 512 -14.36 29.72 27.50
N ARG A 513 -15.09 29.68 26.38
CA ARG A 513 -15.68 30.86 25.74
C ARG A 513 -17.17 30.96 26.03
N GLY A 514 -17.56 31.92 26.88
CA GLY A 514 -18.96 32.39 26.97
C GLY A 514 -19.97 31.36 27.47
N PHE A 515 -19.53 30.32 28.18
CA PHE A 515 -20.41 29.41 28.90
C PHE A 515 -21.18 30.16 29.99
N ARG A 516 -22.49 29.94 30.05
CA ARG A 516 -23.39 30.51 31.06
C ARG A 516 -24.29 29.39 31.58
N GLU A 517 -24.09 28.99 32.82
CA GLU A 517 -24.87 27.92 33.45
C GLU A 517 -26.39 28.20 33.37
N SER A 518 -26.80 29.47 33.51
CA SER A 518 -28.21 29.88 33.47
C SER A 518 -28.91 29.70 32.11
N GLU A 519 -28.16 29.57 31.02
CA GLU A 519 -28.68 29.43 29.66
C GLU A 519 -28.31 28.06 29.04
N HIS A 520 -27.59 27.21 29.79
CA HIS A 520 -27.09 25.93 29.33
C HIS A 520 -28.22 24.91 29.16
N VAL A 521 -28.22 24.24 28.02
CA VAL A 521 -29.07 23.08 27.74
C VAL A 521 -28.17 21.88 27.55
N GLU A 522 -28.38 20.88 28.40
CA GLU A 522 -27.59 19.67 28.40
C GLU A 522 -28.02 18.75 27.25
N THR A 523 -27.05 18.30 26.47
CA THR A 523 -27.24 17.39 25.32
C THR A 523 -26.31 16.18 25.49
N LEU A 524 -26.54 15.11 24.72
CA LEU A 524 -25.63 13.96 24.69
C LEU A 524 -24.18 14.41 24.46
N TRP A 525 -23.95 15.27 23.48
CA TRP A 525 -22.60 15.70 23.10
C TRP A 525 -21.94 16.66 24.09
N THR A 526 -22.72 17.50 24.81
CA THR A 526 -22.12 18.34 25.87
C THR A 526 -21.64 17.49 27.04
N LYS A 527 -22.40 16.46 27.43
CA LYS A 527 -21.97 15.49 28.44
C LYS A 527 -20.72 14.73 28.00
N ILE A 528 -20.69 14.27 26.75
CA ILE A 528 -19.51 13.58 26.20
C ILE A 528 -18.30 14.50 26.17
N ALA A 529 -18.44 15.76 25.77
CA ALA A 529 -17.32 16.70 25.76
C ALA A 529 -16.78 16.99 27.18
N ASP A 530 -17.66 16.99 28.18
CA ASP A 530 -17.28 17.18 29.58
C ASP A 530 -16.60 15.92 30.17
N GLU A 531 -17.08 14.71 29.87
CA GLU A 531 -16.55 13.45 30.41
C GLU A 531 -15.36 12.87 29.61
N LYS A 532 -15.43 12.96 28.27
CA LYS A 532 -14.54 12.30 27.30
C LYS A 532 -14.17 13.26 26.17
N MET A 533 -13.36 14.27 26.46
CA MET A 533 -12.91 15.29 25.50
C MET A 533 -12.22 14.72 24.23
N SER A 534 -11.62 13.53 24.33
CA SER A 534 -11.04 12.84 23.17
C SER A 534 -12.09 12.34 22.16
N TRP A 535 -13.36 12.22 22.58
CA TRP A 535 -14.48 11.76 21.76
C TRP A 535 -15.33 12.91 21.23
N ALA A 536 -15.41 14.05 21.92
CA ALA A 536 -16.02 15.26 21.39
C ALA A 536 -15.33 16.49 21.96
N LYS A 537 -14.96 17.44 21.08
CA LYS A 537 -14.41 18.72 21.54
C LYS A 537 -15.51 19.62 22.12
N PRO A 538 -15.18 20.59 22.98
CA PRO A 538 -16.13 21.58 23.45
C PRO A 538 -16.90 22.23 22.28
N GLY A 539 -18.23 22.17 22.33
CA GLY A 539 -19.14 22.71 21.30
C GLY A 539 -19.32 21.85 20.05
N GLU A 540 -18.80 20.62 20.01
CA GLU A 540 -18.95 19.70 18.89
C GLU A 540 -20.17 18.79 19.05
N HIS A 541 -20.99 18.68 18.00
CA HIS A 541 -22.15 17.77 17.92
C HIS A 541 -22.05 16.93 16.66
N LEU A 542 -22.08 15.59 16.78
CA LEU A 542 -21.79 14.68 15.67
C LEU A 542 -23.02 13.87 15.23
N GLY A 543 -23.12 13.64 13.92
CA GLY A 543 -24.03 12.64 13.33
C GLY A 543 -23.42 11.23 13.33
N ALA A 544 -24.11 10.28 12.71
CA ALA A 544 -23.77 8.86 12.71
C ALA A 544 -22.33 8.54 12.24
N LEU A 545 -22.00 8.82 10.97
CA LEU A 545 -20.69 8.52 10.39
C LEU A 545 -19.54 9.25 11.13
N PRO A 546 -19.65 10.56 11.44
CA PRO A 546 -18.66 11.26 12.25
C PRO A 546 -18.48 10.68 13.66
N ALA A 547 -19.55 10.25 14.33
CA ALA A 547 -19.47 9.58 15.63
C ALA A 547 -18.71 8.26 15.53
N ILE A 548 -19.02 7.43 14.52
CA ILE A 548 -18.29 6.18 14.25
C ILE A 548 -16.81 6.49 14.01
N LYS A 549 -16.49 7.44 13.13
CA LYS A 549 -15.12 7.82 12.80
C LYS A 549 -14.34 8.29 14.04
N ARG A 550 -14.99 9.01 14.95
CA ARG A 550 -14.37 9.54 16.17
C ARG A 550 -14.12 8.48 17.24
N LEU A 551 -15.03 7.50 17.38
CA LEU A 551 -14.88 6.38 18.31
C LEU A 551 -14.06 5.21 17.74
N TRP A 552 -13.95 5.12 16.41
CA TRP A 552 -13.26 4.03 15.70
C TRP A 552 -11.87 3.71 16.27
N PRO A 553 -10.99 4.69 16.57
CA PRO A 553 -9.68 4.37 17.11
C PRO A 553 -9.75 3.74 18.51
N THR A 554 -10.71 4.10 19.37
CA THR A 554 -10.92 3.42 20.66
C THR A 554 -11.36 1.98 20.43
N LEU A 555 -12.43 1.81 19.65
CA LEU A 555 -13.09 0.53 19.44
C LEU A 555 -12.15 -0.47 18.76
N PHE A 556 -11.36 0.01 17.80
CA PHE A 556 -10.39 -0.81 17.10
C PHE A 556 -9.22 -1.20 18.02
N ALA A 557 -8.70 -0.30 18.86
CA ALA A 557 -7.67 -0.65 19.85
C ALA A 557 -8.14 -1.79 20.78
N GLU A 558 -9.39 -1.70 21.26
CA GLU A 558 -9.97 -2.74 22.10
C GLU A 558 -10.14 -4.06 21.35
N ALA A 559 -10.55 -4.01 20.08
CA ALA A 559 -10.67 -5.18 19.23
C ALA A 559 -9.31 -5.85 18.99
N VAL A 560 -8.26 -5.08 18.69
CA VAL A 560 -6.90 -5.61 18.51
C VAL A 560 -6.36 -6.13 19.85
N GLY A 561 -6.59 -5.41 20.95
CA GLY A 561 -6.21 -5.86 22.29
C GLY A 561 -6.79 -7.24 22.60
N LYS A 562 -8.10 -7.42 22.38
CA LYS A 562 -8.78 -8.73 22.51
C LYS A 562 -8.16 -9.79 21.59
N ALA A 563 -7.88 -9.45 20.33
CA ALA A 563 -7.30 -10.37 19.35
C ALA A 563 -5.86 -10.81 19.70
N LEU A 564 -5.06 -9.94 20.31
CA LEU A 564 -3.69 -10.24 20.76
C LEU A 564 -3.67 -10.99 22.11
N SER A 565 -4.70 -10.83 22.93
CA SER A 565 -4.77 -11.41 24.29
C SER A 565 -5.24 -12.86 24.31
N ALA A 566 -5.76 -13.37 23.20
CA ALA A 566 -6.01 -14.79 23.02
C ALA A 566 -4.73 -15.66 23.09
N VAL A 567 -3.56 -15.04 23.26
CA VAL A 567 -2.23 -15.66 23.18
C VAL A 567 -1.50 -15.69 24.53
N ASP A 568 -1.71 -14.69 25.39
CA ASP A 568 -0.99 -14.53 26.67
C ASP A 568 -1.98 -14.40 27.86
N ASN A 569 -2.03 -15.43 28.72
CA ASN A 569 -2.58 -15.44 30.08
C ASN A 569 -4.02 -14.90 30.33
N GLY A 570 -4.83 -14.65 29.29
CA GLY A 570 -6.26 -14.34 29.43
C GLY A 570 -6.59 -12.90 29.89
N GLU A 571 -5.59 -12.02 30.02
CA GLU A 571 -5.80 -10.60 30.30
C GLU A 571 -5.66 -9.76 29.03
N ALA A 572 -6.62 -8.85 28.80
CA ALA A 572 -6.61 -7.96 27.65
C ALA A 572 -5.37 -7.03 27.66
N MET A 573 -4.43 -7.21 26.73
CA MET A 573 -3.30 -6.33 26.51
C MET A 573 -3.82 -4.93 26.19
N LYS A 574 -3.54 -3.97 27.09
CA LYS A 574 -3.88 -2.56 26.88
C LYS A 574 -2.98 -2.00 25.78
N ILE A 575 -3.52 -1.86 24.58
CA ILE A 575 -2.85 -1.13 23.50
C ILE A 575 -2.93 0.36 23.85
N GLY A 576 -1.78 0.95 24.16
CA GLY A 576 -1.70 2.36 24.52
C GLY A 576 -2.24 3.26 23.41
N ARG A 577 -3.09 4.23 23.77
CA ARG A 577 -3.67 5.20 22.83
C ARG A 577 -3.04 6.59 22.89
N PHE A 578 -2.87 7.44 21.85
CA PHE A 578 -2.68 7.46 20.37
C PHE A 578 -2.14 8.88 20.03
N VAL A 579 -1.60 9.07 18.82
CA VAL A 579 -1.25 10.36 18.19
C VAL A 579 -0.01 11.02 18.76
N VAL A 580 1.03 11.09 17.93
CA VAL A 580 2.21 11.91 18.18
C VAL A 580 1.80 13.38 18.15
N SER A 581 2.05 14.12 19.24
CA SER A 581 1.75 15.55 19.28
C SER A 581 2.68 16.34 18.37
N THR A 582 2.25 17.53 17.92
CA THR A 582 3.08 18.40 17.09
C THR A 582 4.33 18.86 17.84
N HIS A 583 4.24 19.05 19.17
CA HIS A 583 5.39 19.28 20.03
C HIS A 583 6.37 18.11 20.04
N THR A 584 5.85 16.88 20.16
CA THR A 584 6.68 15.68 20.14
C THR A 584 7.51 15.62 18.86
N MET A 585 6.87 15.84 17.71
CA MET A 585 7.57 15.80 16.42
C MET A 585 8.54 16.97 16.22
N ALA A 586 8.22 18.17 16.69
CA ALA A 586 9.15 19.29 16.64
C ALA A 586 10.41 19.02 17.48
N LEU A 587 10.23 18.45 18.69
CA LEU A 587 11.33 18.16 19.62
C LEU A 587 12.08 16.85 19.34
N ALA A 588 11.57 15.98 18.48
CA ALA A 588 12.09 14.61 18.29
C ALA A 588 13.61 14.56 18.06
N HIS A 589 14.15 15.47 17.25
CA HIS A 589 15.59 15.56 17.00
C HIS A 589 16.40 15.98 18.23
N GLN A 590 15.91 16.96 18.99
CA GLN A 590 16.59 17.42 20.20
C GLN A 590 16.52 16.36 21.32
N LEU A 591 15.42 15.61 21.38
CA LEU A 591 15.27 14.46 22.27
C LEU A 591 16.26 13.34 21.91
N ASP A 592 16.45 13.05 20.63
CA ASP A 592 17.45 12.09 20.15
C ASP A 592 18.86 12.48 20.59
N GLN A 593 19.28 13.72 20.29
CA GLN A 593 20.58 14.27 20.70
C GLN A 593 20.80 14.17 22.21
N TRP A 594 19.80 14.57 23.00
CA TRP A 594 19.86 14.53 24.46
C TRP A 594 19.92 13.10 25.03
N MET A 595 19.22 12.15 24.41
CA MET A 595 19.29 10.74 24.82
C MET A 595 20.62 10.10 24.46
N ASN A 596 21.22 10.48 23.33
CA ASN A 596 22.52 10.01 22.89
C ASN A 596 23.66 10.54 23.78
N ASP A 597 23.54 11.76 24.32
CA ASP A 597 24.58 12.33 25.19
C ASP A 597 24.78 11.50 26.47
N GLU A 598 25.95 10.86 26.58
CA GLU A 598 26.33 10.07 27.76
C GLU A 598 26.60 10.95 28.99
N LYS A 599 26.91 12.24 28.82
CA LYS A 599 27.19 13.17 29.94
C LYS A 599 25.94 13.46 30.77
N THR A 600 24.76 13.27 30.20
CA THR A 600 23.46 13.50 30.87
C THR A 600 22.88 12.23 31.52
N ASN A 601 23.63 11.12 31.59
CA ASN A 601 23.16 9.82 32.15
C ASN A 601 23.02 9.76 33.69
N ASN A 602 23.33 10.84 34.43
CA ASN A 602 23.39 10.79 35.89
C ASN A 602 22.05 11.09 36.60
N ALA A 603 21.93 10.56 37.82
CA ALA A 603 20.76 10.49 38.70
C ALA A 603 20.09 11.84 39.10
N GLU A 604 20.60 12.97 38.60
CA GLU A 604 20.21 14.35 38.93
C GLU A 604 19.21 14.99 37.97
N THR A 605 18.69 14.24 36.97
CA THR A 605 17.67 14.79 36.07
C THR A 605 16.36 15.03 36.85
N PRO A 606 15.87 16.30 36.92
CA PRO A 606 14.70 16.66 37.71
C PRO A 606 13.44 15.97 37.16
N ASP A 607 12.51 15.61 38.06
CA ASP A 607 11.21 15.13 37.64
C ASP A 607 10.45 16.26 36.95
N VAL A 608 9.95 15.98 35.76
CA VAL A 608 9.26 16.96 34.92
C VAL A 608 7.77 16.63 34.98
N GLY A 609 6.95 17.62 35.33
CA GLY A 609 5.50 17.50 35.24
C GLY A 609 5.04 17.32 33.78
N GLY A 610 3.78 16.93 33.58
CA GLY A 610 3.17 16.75 32.26
C GLY A 610 2.77 15.31 31.97
N ASP A 611 1.77 15.16 31.12
CA ASP A 611 1.26 13.85 30.71
C ASP A 611 2.26 13.14 29.78
N SER A 612 2.27 11.80 29.84
CA SER A 612 3.12 10.99 28.98
C SER A 612 2.59 10.99 27.54
N VAL A 613 3.40 11.45 26.59
CA VAL A 613 3.10 11.40 25.15
C VAL A 613 3.76 10.20 24.45
N ALA A 614 3.31 9.90 23.22
CA ALA A 614 3.91 8.87 22.38
C ALA A 614 5.15 9.40 21.66
N LEU A 615 6.31 8.75 21.85
CA LEU A 615 7.55 9.08 21.13
C LEU A 615 7.69 8.29 19.82
N PRO A 616 8.43 8.80 18.83
CA PRO A 616 8.73 8.04 17.61
C PRO A 616 9.45 6.71 17.92
N ARG A 617 9.12 5.67 17.14
CA ARG A 617 9.51 4.28 17.39
C ARG A 617 11.02 4.07 17.45
N LYS A 618 11.77 4.76 16.58
CA LYS A 618 13.23 4.71 16.56
C LYS A 618 13.83 5.05 17.93
N LEU A 619 13.35 6.10 18.60
CA LEU A 619 13.80 6.48 19.95
C LEU A 619 13.53 5.38 20.98
N LEU A 620 12.34 4.77 20.91
CA LEU A 620 11.98 3.68 21.82
C LEU A 620 12.86 2.44 21.60
N LYS A 621 13.20 2.14 20.34
CA LYS A 621 14.03 0.99 19.95
C LYS A 621 15.49 1.18 20.35
N GLU A 622 16.06 2.35 20.07
CA GLU A 622 17.46 2.66 20.33
C GLU A 622 17.73 2.88 21.83
N TYR A 623 16.85 3.61 22.52
CA TYR A 623 17.06 4.01 23.91
C TYR A 623 16.15 3.28 24.91
N GLY A 624 15.49 2.19 24.52
CA GLY A 624 14.62 1.39 25.40
C GLY A 624 15.31 0.89 26.68
N HIS A 625 16.63 0.74 26.64
CA HIS A 625 17.45 0.40 27.80
C HIS A 625 17.61 1.57 28.81
N LYS A 626 17.44 2.82 28.39
CA LYS A 626 17.56 4.05 29.22
C LYS A 626 16.21 4.46 29.83
N ARG A 627 15.57 3.56 30.60
CA ARG A 627 14.18 3.71 31.10
C ARG A 627 13.85 5.09 31.70
N ARG A 628 14.67 5.62 32.61
CA ARG A 628 14.41 6.92 33.28
C ARG A 628 14.47 8.11 32.33
N LYS A 629 15.47 8.18 31.44
CA LYS A 629 15.54 9.22 30.40
C LYS A 629 14.35 9.15 29.45
N LEU A 630 13.91 7.94 29.11
CA LEU A 630 12.79 7.71 28.22
C LEU A 630 11.45 8.12 28.86
N GLU A 631 11.26 7.91 30.16
CA GLU A 631 10.12 8.44 30.90
C GLU A 631 10.09 9.98 30.90
N ILE A 632 11.23 10.63 31.13
CA ILE A 632 11.35 12.09 31.07
C ILE A 632 11.06 12.61 29.66
N ALA A 633 11.65 11.98 28.64
CA ALA A 633 11.44 12.34 27.23
C ALA A 633 9.96 12.30 26.84
N LYS A 634 9.18 11.35 27.40
CA LYS A 634 7.73 11.27 27.19
C LYS A 634 6.95 12.39 27.87
N ARG A 635 7.47 13.04 28.91
CA ARG A 635 6.77 14.11 29.63
C ARG A 635 7.10 15.50 29.11
N LEU A 636 8.29 15.71 28.53
CA LEU A 636 8.72 17.02 28.04
C LEU A 636 7.75 17.63 27.00
N PRO A 637 7.32 16.91 25.94
CA PRO A 637 6.31 17.47 25.03
C PRO A 637 4.95 17.63 25.68
N GLY A 638 4.56 16.71 26.57
CA GLY A 638 3.29 16.78 27.30
C GLY A 638 3.17 18.00 28.20
N LEU A 639 4.29 18.47 28.77
CA LEU A 639 4.36 19.73 29.51
C LEU A 639 4.03 20.93 28.63
N LEU A 640 4.54 20.95 27.39
CA LEU A 640 4.26 22.02 26.43
C LEU A 640 2.82 21.95 25.90
N ASP A 641 2.33 20.74 25.61
CA ASP A 641 0.95 20.50 25.21
C ASP A 641 -0.03 21.03 26.30
N ALA A 642 0.22 20.70 27.57
CA ALA A 642 -0.60 21.19 28.69
C ALA A 642 -0.56 22.72 28.83
N ALA A 643 0.63 23.34 28.66
CA ALA A 643 0.77 24.78 28.76
C ALA A 643 0.05 25.53 27.62
N ASP A 644 0.05 24.98 26.40
CA ASP A 644 -0.70 25.52 25.27
C ASP A 644 -2.22 25.40 25.48
N GLU A 645 -2.70 24.34 26.14
CA GLU A 645 -4.13 24.17 26.48
C GLU A 645 -4.63 25.16 27.54
N GLU A 646 -3.73 25.65 28.40
CA GLU A 646 -4.06 26.69 29.39
C GLU A 646 -4.33 28.06 28.76
N ASP A 647 -3.90 28.30 27.51
CA ASP A 647 -3.99 29.58 26.79
C ASP A 647 -3.43 30.76 27.64
N ASN A 648 -2.31 30.49 28.32
CA ASN A 648 -1.64 31.38 29.25
C ASN A 648 -0.16 31.54 28.90
N ASP A 649 0.22 32.72 28.42
CA ASP A 649 1.59 33.05 27.99
C ASP A 649 2.65 32.81 29.09
N ALA A 650 2.29 33.01 30.36
CA ALA A 650 3.21 32.80 31.48
C ALA A 650 3.50 31.30 31.71
N ALA A 651 2.49 30.45 31.59
CA ALA A 651 2.62 29.01 31.71
C ALA A 651 3.45 28.43 30.55
N SER A 652 3.17 28.88 29.32
CA SER A 652 3.93 28.49 28.13
C SER A 652 5.41 28.87 28.24
N THR A 653 5.71 30.09 28.72
CA THR A 653 7.09 30.56 28.90
C THR A 653 7.87 29.73 29.93
N GLU A 654 7.24 29.38 31.05
CA GLU A 654 7.91 28.57 32.10
C GLU A 654 8.11 27.12 31.64
N ALA A 655 7.12 26.52 30.98
CA ALA A 655 7.23 25.19 30.39
C ALA A 655 8.38 25.13 29.36
N GLU A 656 8.45 26.09 28.42
CA GLU A 656 9.55 26.16 27.46
C GLU A 656 10.92 26.30 28.14
N LYS A 657 11.02 27.11 29.19
CA LYS A 657 12.26 27.30 29.94
C LYS A 657 12.71 26.00 30.63
N GLN A 658 11.79 25.28 31.24
CA GLN A 658 12.06 23.99 31.89
C GLN A 658 12.53 22.93 30.87
N VAL A 659 11.90 22.87 29.69
CA VAL A 659 12.30 21.96 28.62
C VAL A 659 13.69 22.32 28.08
N ARG A 660 14.00 23.61 27.85
CA ARG A 660 15.33 24.07 27.41
C ARG A 660 16.43 23.71 28.40
N GLN A 661 16.18 23.90 29.68
CA GLN A 661 17.13 23.55 30.75
C GLN A 661 17.38 22.04 30.79
N THR A 662 16.32 21.24 30.65
CA THR A 662 16.43 19.77 30.66
C THR A 662 17.23 19.24 29.46
N LEU A 663 16.96 19.77 28.27
CA LEU A 663 17.64 19.36 27.03
C LEU A 663 19.03 19.98 26.88
N GLY A 664 19.38 21.01 27.66
CA GLY A 664 20.66 21.71 27.56
C GLY A 664 20.80 22.57 26.28
N VAL A 665 19.69 23.05 25.73
CA VAL A 665 19.66 23.78 24.45
C VAL A 665 19.29 25.25 24.63
N GLN A 666 19.85 26.14 23.80
CA GLN A 666 19.51 27.58 23.84
C GLN A 666 18.11 27.88 23.31
N ARG A 667 17.65 27.12 22.30
CA ARG A 667 16.35 27.28 21.64
C ARG A 667 15.73 25.91 21.37
N LEU A 668 14.41 25.85 21.50
CA LEU A 668 13.63 24.67 21.12
C LEU A 668 13.30 24.74 19.63
N GLU A 669 13.28 23.58 18.98
CA GLU A 669 12.65 23.47 17.68
C GLU A 669 11.14 23.59 17.83
N ALA A 670 10.55 24.50 17.06
CA ALA A 670 9.12 24.81 17.11
C ALA A 670 8.38 24.37 15.84
N TYR A 671 9.10 23.84 14.85
CA TYR A 671 8.53 23.41 13.59
C TYR A 671 8.57 21.89 13.45
N TYR A 672 7.52 21.36 12.85
CA TYR A 672 7.44 19.99 12.38
C TYR A 672 7.12 19.99 10.89
N ALA A 673 7.31 18.84 10.24
CA ALA A 673 6.92 18.63 8.85
C ALA A 673 5.74 17.65 8.76
N LEU A 674 4.77 17.96 7.90
CA LEU A 674 3.85 16.97 7.34
C LEU A 674 4.26 16.66 5.91
N LEU A 675 4.27 15.38 5.58
CA LEU A 675 4.60 14.86 4.27
C LEU A 675 3.40 14.10 3.73
N LEU A 676 2.98 14.43 2.51
CA LEU A 676 1.96 13.71 1.74
C LEU A 676 2.58 13.28 0.41
N MET A 677 2.70 11.99 0.19
CA MET A 677 3.14 11.40 -1.07
C MET A 677 1.98 10.63 -1.70
N ASP A 678 1.84 10.69 -3.01
CA ASP A 678 0.79 10.01 -3.77
C ASP A 678 1.35 9.52 -5.12
N GLY A 679 0.96 8.31 -5.52
CA GLY A 679 1.42 7.66 -6.75
C GLY A 679 0.84 8.31 -8.00
N ASP A 680 1.71 8.68 -8.93
CA ASP A 680 1.26 9.36 -10.14
C ASP A 680 0.52 8.41 -11.09
N ARG A 681 -0.71 8.78 -11.44
CA ARG A 681 -1.53 8.09 -12.47
C ARG A 681 -1.80 6.61 -12.15
N MET A 682 -1.82 6.23 -10.87
CA MET A 682 -2.09 4.86 -10.44
C MET A 682 -3.40 4.28 -10.98
N GLY A 683 -4.45 5.10 -11.10
CA GLY A 683 -5.67 4.70 -11.78
C GLY A 683 -5.43 4.21 -13.22
N GLN A 684 -4.64 4.95 -14.01
CA GLN A 684 -4.32 4.57 -15.40
C GLN A 684 -3.54 3.26 -15.47
N MET A 685 -2.60 3.04 -14.54
CA MET A 685 -1.86 1.79 -14.43
C MET A 685 -2.77 0.60 -14.10
N LEU A 686 -3.72 0.78 -13.16
CA LEU A 686 -4.71 -0.24 -12.78
C LEU A 686 -5.76 -0.51 -13.87
N TYR A 687 -6.11 0.48 -14.69
CA TYR A 687 -6.98 0.28 -15.86
C TYR A 687 -6.24 -0.36 -17.04
N GLY A 688 -4.92 -0.55 -16.94
CA GLY A 688 -4.12 -1.19 -17.98
C GLY A 688 -3.80 -0.30 -19.17
N ASP A 689 -3.69 1.02 -18.97
CA ASP A 689 -3.30 1.95 -20.04
C ASP A 689 -1.97 1.50 -20.70
N PRO A 690 -1.94 1.37 -22.04
CA PRO A 690 -0.78 0.89 -22.79
C PRO A 690 0.52 1.66 -22.54
N GLN A 691 0.46 2.94 -22.14
CA GLN A 691 1.66 3.74 -21.87
C GLN A 691 2.50 3.16 -20.71
N TRP A 692 1.87 2.46 -19.77
CA TRP A 692 2.50 1.85 -18.58
C TRP A 692 2.70 0.34 -18.72
N ALA A 693 2.54 -0.19 -19.93
CA ALA A 693 2.71 -1.60 -20.22
C ALA A 693 4.03 -1.85 -20.94
N ILE A 694 4.61 -3.01 -20.69
CA ILE A 694 5.71 -3.57 -21.47
C ILE A 694 5.18 -4.16 -22.77
N SER A 695 6.02 -4.30 -23.79
CA SER A 695 5.61 -5.07 -24.98
C SER A 695 5.51 -6.56 -24.64
N TYR A 696 4.79 -7.34 -25.46
CA TYR A 696 4.79 -8.79 -25.32
C TYR A 696 6.21 -9.36 -25.38
N CYS A 697 7.04 -8.85 -26.29
CA CYS A 697 8.42 -9.27 -26.46
C CYS A 697 9.33 -8.95 -25.26
N ASP A 698 9.02 -7.89 -24.50
CA ASP A 698 9.77 -7.52 -23.28
C ASP A 698 9.48 -8.41 -22.08
N SER A 699 8.38 -9.17 -22.10
CA SER A 699 8.07 -10.15 -21.07
C SER A 699 8.80 -11.50 -21.25
N PHE A 700 9.41 -11.72 -22.42
CA PHE A 700 10.07 -12.98 -22.75
C PHE A 700 11.47 -13.06 -22.13
N HIS A 701 11.78 -14.26 -21.61
CA HIS A 701 13.15 -14.62 -21.24
C HIS A 701 14.12 -14.28 -22.40
N PRO A 702 15.35 -13.77 -22.15
CA PRO A 702 16.25 -13.31 -23.22
C PRO A 702 16.44 -14.30 -24.38
N GLN A 703 16.59 -15.59 -24.08
CA GLN A 703 16.68 -16.64 -25.10
C GLN A 703 15.42 -16.72 -25.99
N VAL A 704 14.25 -16.61 -25.38
CA VAL A 704 12.94 -16.67 -26.05
C VAL A 704 12.73 -15.40 -26.87
N LYS A 705 13.11 -14.24 -26.32
CA LYS A 705 13.08 -12.95 -27.00
C LYS A 705 13.92 -12.95 -28.27
N ASP A 706 15.15 -13.45 -28.20
CA ASP A 706 16.05 -13.54 -29.35
C ASP A 706 15.53 -14.51 -30.43
N GLY A 707 15.02 -15.67 -30.01
CA GLY A 707 14.41 -16.65 -30.91
C GLY A 707 13.17 -16.09 -31.60
N PHE A 708 12.29 -15.44 -30.83
CA PHE A 708 11.09 -14.79 -31.33
C PHE A 708 11.41 -13.70 -32.35
N LYS A 709 12.36 -12.79 -32.05
CA LYS A 709 12.75 -11.71 -32.97
C LYS A 709 13.32 -12.24 -34.29
N LYS A 710 14.14 -13.29 -34.24
CA LYS A 710 14.67 -13.94 -35.45
C LYS A 710 13.55 -14.56 -36.30
N HIS A 711 12.57 -15.18 -35.67
CA HIS A 711 11.41 -15.76 -36.35
C HIS A 711 10.48 -14.69 -36.96
N ALA A 712 10.29 -13.60 -36.23
CA ALA A 712 9.42 -12.49 -36.61
C ALA A 712 10.03 -11.58 -37.69
N ALA A 713 11.35 -11.62 -37.92
CA ALA A 713 12.07 -10.70 -38.80
C ALA A 713 11.49 -10.59 -40.22
N ASN A 714 10.92 -11.67 -40.76
CA ASN A 714 10.30 -11.70 -42.09
C ASN A 714 8.76 -11.86 -42.04
N GLN A 715 8.13 -11.66 -40.88
CA GLN A 715 6.70 -11.85 -40.66
C GLN A 715 6.11 -10.60 -39.99
N PRO A 716 5.64 -9.60 -40.77
CA PRO A 716 5.19 -8.31 -40.24
C PRO A 716 4.12 -8.44 -39.15
N ALA A 717 3.13 -9.33 -39.32
CA ALA A 717 2.08 -9.54 -38.32
C ALA A 717 2.63 -10.02 -36.97
N ILE A 718 3.58 -10.96 -36.97
CA ILE A 718 4.21 -11.49 -35.74
C ILE A 718 5.10 -10.42 -35.11
N ASN A 719 5.79 -9.61 -35.91
CA ASN A 719 6.58 -8.49 -35.38
C ASN A 719 5.68 -7.46 -34.68
N SER A 720 4.55 -7.08 -35.29
CA SER A 720 3.56 -6.20 -34.68
C SER A 720 2.95 -6.77 -33.40
N TYR A 721 2.70 -8.09 -33.34
CA TYR A 721 2.29 -8.74 -32.09
C TYR A 721 3.35 -8.63 -30.99
N GLY A 722 4.62 -8.86 -31.32
CA GLY A 722 5.71 -8.75 -30.35
C GLY A 722 5.91 -7.32 -29.82
N GLU A 723 5.77 -6.32 -30.68
CA GLU A 723 5.92 -4.89 -30.34
C GLU A 723 4.71 -4.31 -29.62
N GLN A 724 3.53 -4.92 -29.78
CA GLN A 724 2.30 -4.49 -29.12
C GLN A 724 2.49 -4.48 -27.59
N LYS A 725 2.00 -3.41 -26.97
CA LYS A 725 1.88 -3.28 -25.52
C LYS A 725 0.97 -4.38 -24.98
N ARG A 726 1.49 -5.16 -24.04
CA ARG A 726 0.79 -6.30 -23.45
C ARG A 726 -0.47 -5.82 -22.75
N ALA A 727 -1.58 -6.48 -23.09
CA ALA A 727 -2.86 -6.21 -22.47
C ALA A 727 -2.83 -6.59 -20.98
N LEU A 728 -3.78 -6.06 -20.21
CA LEU A 728 -3.86 -6.29 -18.78
C LEU A 728 -4.24 -7.75 -18.47
N SER A 729 -3.51 -8.38 -17.55
CA SER A 729 -3.73 -9.75 -17.12
C SER A 729 -3.97 -9.84 -15.60
N PRO A 730 -4.57 -10.93 -15.09
CA PRO A 730 -4.73 -11.15 -13.64
C PRO A 730 -3.41 -10.98 -12.87
N ASN A 731 -2.31 -11.57 -13.35
CA ASN A 731 -1.03 -11.49 -12.66
C ASN A 731 -0.44 -10.07 -12.65
N ARG A 732 -0.73 -9.26 -13.68
CA ARG A 732 -0.33 -7.84 -13.65
C ARG A 732 -1.05 -7.08 -12.54
N HIS A 733 -2.34 -7.37 -12.28
CA HIS A 733 -3.04 -6.81 -11.11
C HIS A 733 -2.45 -7.27 -9.79
N LEU A 734 -2.20 -8.58 -9.65
CA LEU A 734 -1.61 -9.15 -8.44
C LEU A 734 -0.20 -8.60 -8.17
N ALA A 735 0.59 -8.37 -9.23
CA ALA A 735 1.91 -7.76 -9.12
C ALA A 735 1.83 -6.30 -8.64
N ILE A 736 0.95 -5.48 -9.24
CA ILE A 736 0.75 -4.08 -8.82
C ILE A 736 0.27 -4.03 -7.37
N SER A 737 -0.82 -4.76 -7.05
CA SER A 737 -1.37 -4.76 -5.70
C SER A 737 -0.40 -5.31 -4.67
N GLY A 738 0.38 -6.34 -5.02
CA GLY A 738 1.43 -6.88 -4.17
C GLY A 738 2.52 -5.86 -3.87
N ALA A 739 3.00 -5.14 -4.89
CA ALA A 739 4.02 -4.11 -4.72
C ALA A 739 3.53 -2.95 -3.84
N LEU A 740 2.29 -2.51 -4.04
CA LEU A 740 1.66 -1.48 -3.21
C LEU A 740 1.46 -1.93 -1.75
N ASN A 741 1.07 -3.19 -1.53
CA ASN A 741 0.96 -3.75 -0.18
C ASN A 741 2.33 -3.84 0.51
N ASP A 742 3.34 -4.36 -0.17
CA ASP A 742 4.70 -4.46 0.38
C ASP A 742 5.26 -3.06 0.71
N PHE A 743 5.04 -2.09 -0.18
CA PHE A 743 5.42 -0.70 0.03
C PHE A 743 4.72 -0.12 1.26
N SER A 744 3.38 -0.11 1.30
CA SER A 744 2.60 0.53 2.37
C SER A 744 2.71 -0.16 3.74
N LEU A 745 2.70 -1.50 3.78
CA LEU A 745 2.71 -2.27 5.03
C LEU A 745 4.10 -2.43 5.65
N THR A 746 5.14 -2.52 4.80
CA THR A 746 6.50 -2.85 5.27
C THR A 746 7.45 -1.69 5.05
N VAL A 747 7.58 -1.22 3.80
CA VAL A 747 8.68 -0.32 3.43
C VAL A 747 8.48 1.09 3.98
N VAL A 748 7.28 1.66 3.88
CA VAL A 748 6.96 3.00 4.38
C VAL A 748 7.26 3.11 5.87
N ARG A 749 6.89 2.08 6.65
CA ARG A 749 7.15 2.04 8.09
C ARG A 749 8.65 1.95 8.40
N HIS A 750 9.40 1.13 7.67
CA HIS A 750 10.85 1.06 7.83
C HIS A 750 11.50 2.42 7.54
N VAL A 751 11.16 3.05 6.40
CA VAL A 751 11.71 4.35 6.03
C VAL A 751 11.35 5.43 7.06
N VAL A 752 10.08 5.57 7.44
CA VAL A 752 9.63 6.68 8.28
C VAL A 752 9.92 6.47 9.77
N GLU A 753 9.78 5.25 10.28
CA GLU A 753 9.84 4.96 11.73
C GLU A 753 11.11 4.24 12.18
N GLU A 754 11.94 3.70 11.27
CA GLU A 754 13.19 3.01 11.60
C GLU A 754 14.42 3.73 11.06
N GLU A 755 14.42 4.16 9.79
CA GLU A 755 15.51 4.98 9.25
C GLU A 755 15.44 6.42 9.81
N HIS A 756 14.24 6.96 10.04
CA HIS A 756 14.00 8.33 10.50
C HIS A 756 13.24 8.39 11.84
N LEU A 757 13.16 9.59 12.44
CA LEU A 757 12.45 9.87 13.69
C LEU A 757 10.97 10.24 13.46
N GLY A 758 10.40 9.80 12.34
CA GLY A 758 9.03 10.13 11.94
C GLY A 758 7.97 9.21 12.51
N ARG A 759 6.72 9.55 12.17
CA ARG A 759 5.53 8.76 12.44
C ARG A 759 4.66 8.66 11.20
N VAL A 760 4.29 7.43 10.83
CA VAL A 760 3.28 7.22 9.78
C VAL A 760 1.91 7.51 10.37
N ILE A 761 1.17 8.44 9.76
CA ILE A 761 -0.24 8.71 10.08
C ILE A 761 -1.12 7.81 9.23
N TYR A 762 -0.78 7.67 7.94
CA TYR A 762 -1.49 6.84 6.98
C TYR A 762 -0.52 6.34 5.91
N ALA A 763 -0.67 5.07 5.54
CA ALA A 763 0.00 4.47 4.39
C ALA A 763 -0.98 3.46 3.79
N GLY A 764 -1.49 3.74 2.60
CA GLY A 764 -2.47 2.89 1.94
C GLY A 764 -2.21 2.81 0.45
N GLY A 765 -1.66 1.67 0.03
CA GLY A 765 -1.23 1.47 -1.35
C GLY A 765 -0.07 2.40 -1.72
N ASP A 766 -0.35 3.40 -2.54
CA ASP A 766 0.60 4.41 -3.03
C ASP A 766 0.61 5.70 -2.20
N ASP A 767 -0.48 5.98 -1.47
CA ASP A 767 -0.61 7.19 -0.67
C ASP A 767 0.07 7.06 0.70
N VAL A 768 0.90 8.04 1.04
CA VAL A 768 1.61 8.11 2.32
C VAL A 768 1.39 9.47 2.96
N LEU A 769 0.96 9.48 4.21
CA LEU A 769 0.95 10.65 5.08
C LEU A 769 1.78 10.38 6.33
N ALA A 770 2.81 11.19 6.53
CA ALA A 770 3.70 11.09 7.69
C ALA A 770 3.89 12.45 8.37
N MET A 771 4.16 12.39 9.67
CA MET A 771 4.66 13.52 10.45
C MET A 771 6.13 13.26 10.78
N LEU A 772 6.98 14.25 10.54
CA LEU A 772 8.44 14.12 10.66
C LEU A 772 9.01 15.34 11.40
N PRO A 773 10.14 15.21 12.11
CA PRO A 773 10.94 16.37 12.46
C PRO A 773 11.49 17.00 11.17
N VAL A 774 11.66 18.33 11.18
CA VAL A 774 12.05 19.07 9.95
C VAL A 774 13.41 18.61 9.39
N VAL A 775 14.31 18.12 10.24
CA VAL A 775 15.62 17.58 9.83
C VAL A 775 15.51 16.38 8.90
N ASP A 776 14.50 15.53 9.09
CA ASP A 776 14.31 14.27 8.37
C ASP A 776 13.40 14.42 7.15
N ALA A 777 12.73 15.56 6.99
CA ALA A 777 11.66 15.72 6.00
C ALA A 777 12.12 15.48 4.55
N LEU A 778 13.31 16.00 4.18
CA LEU A 778 13.85 15.84 2.82
C LEU A 778 14.36 14.43 2.55
N SER A 779 15.15 13.87 3.48
CA SER A 779 15.73 12.54 3.35
C SER A 779 14.64 11.46 3.34
N ALA A 780 13.62 11.58 4.20
CA ALA A 780 12.49 10.67 4.21
C ALA A 780 11.68 10.76 2.91
N ALA A 781 11.41 11.96 2.39
CA ALA A 781 10.72 12.14 1.11
C ALA A 781 11.47 11.49 -0.05
N GLN A 782 12.78 11.73 -0.15
CA GLN A 782 13.63 11.10 -1.16
C GLN A 782 13.60 9.59 -1.05
N ARG A 783 13.77 9.08 0.18
CA ARG A 783 13.86 7.65 0.44
C ARG A 783 12.55 6.93 0.14
N LEU A 784 11.41 7.54 0.49
CA LEU A 784 10.09 7.01 0.12
C LEU A 784 9.92 6.96 -1.41
N ARG A 785 10.33 8.01 -2.13
CA ARG A 785 10.25 8.03 -3.60
C ARG A 785 11.12 6.96 -4.27
N GLN A 786 12.34 6.76 -3.78
CA GLN A 786 13.26 5.71 -4.23
C GLN A 786 12.71 4.31 -3.91
N ALA A 787 12.18 4.13 -2.69
CA ALA A 787 11.57 2.90 -2.25
C ALA A 787 10.34 2.52 -3.09
N TYR A 788 9.53 3.50 -3.46
CA TYR A 788 8.34 3.30 -4.30
C TYR A 788 8.69 2.69 -5.66
N SER A 789 9.74 3.20 -6.33
CA SER A 789 10.22 2.61 -7.59
C SER A 789 11.11 1.37 -7.38
N GLY A 790 11.66 1.16 -6.19
CA GLY A 790 12.65 0.12 -5.93
C GLY A 790 14.01 0.42 -6.55
N ILE A 791 14.40 1.70 -6.61
CA ILE A 791 15.65 2.16 -7.21
C ILE A 791 16.29 3.21 -6.32
N ASP A 792 17.51 2.93 -5.86
CA ASP A 792 18.36 3.90 -5.20
C ASP A 792 19.63 4.14 -6.03
N PRO A 793 19.77 5.31 -6.68
CA PRO A 793 20.97 5.65 -7.45
C PRO A 793 22.26 5.66 -6.61
N ALA A 794 22.18 5.84 -5.29
CA ALA A 794 23.35 5.86 -4.42
C ALA A 794 23.90 4.45 -4.13
N HIS A 795 23.12 3.40 -4.40
CA HIS A 795 23.43 2.02 -4.02
C HIS A 795 23.26 1.06 -5.22
N GLU A 796 23.88 1.37 -6.36
CA GLU A 796 23.97 0.44 -7.49
C GLU A 796 24.91 -0.73 -7.18
N GLY A 797 24.36 -1.79 -6.56
CA GLY A 797 25.07 -3.04 -6.28
C GLY A 797 25.68 -3.07 -4.88
N GLY A 798 25.07 -3.85 -4.00
CA GLY A 798 25.51 -4.01 -2.61
C GLY A 798 24.34 -4.03 -1.64
N ARG A 799 24.61 -4.29 -0.36
CA ARG A 799 23.60 -4.20 0.71
C ARG A 799 23.66 -2.82 1.35
N ASP A 800 22.51 -2.15 1.42
CA ASP A 800 22.37 -0.89 2.15
C ASP A 800 22.58 -1.13 3.66
N PRO A 801 23.47 -0.36 4.33
CA PRO A 801 23.75 -0.53 5.75
C PRO A 801 22.53 -0.26 6.66
N ARG A 802 21.55 0.52 6.20
CA ARG A 802 20.30 0.80 6.93
C ARG A 802 19.33 -0.39 6.91
N GLY A 803 19.58 -1.37 6.05
CA GLY A 803 18.85 -2.63 5.99
C GLY A 803 17.86 -2.75 4.84
N LEU A 804 17.55 -1.66 4.14
CA LEU A 804 16.68 -1.63 2.94
C LEU A 804 17.52 -1.41 1.68
N THR A 805 17.69 -2.46 0.88
CA THR A 805 18.40 -2.41 -0.41
C THR A 805 17.40 -2.28 -1.54
N LEU A 806 17.59 -1.31 -2.44
CA LEU A 806 16.68 -1.03 -3.56
C LEU A 806 17.42 -1.21 -4.88
N HIS A 807 16.96 -2.11 -5.75
CA HIS A 807 17.61 -2.36 -7.03
C HIS A 807 16.62 -2.86 -8.08
N LYS A 808 16.60 -2.20 -9.25
CA LYS A 808 15.88 -2.64 -10.46
C LYS A 808 14.39 -2.98 -10.24
N GLY A 809 13.68 -2.22 -9.42
CA GLY A 809 12.27 -2.50 -9.14
C GLY A 809 12.03 -3.53 -8.03
N PHE A 810 13.07 -3.89 -7.29
CA PHE A 810 12.98 -4.79 -6.13
C PHE A 810 13.54 -4.14 -4.88
N ALA A 811 13.02 -4.56 -3.74
CA ALA A 811 13.50 -4.18 -2.42
C ALA A 811 13.88 -5.45 -1.63
N ILE A 812 15.03 -5.42 -0.97
CA ILE A 812 15.39 -6.42 0.04
C ILE A 812 15.50 -5.73 1.39
N LEU A 813 14.65 -6.13 2.33
CA LEU A 813 14.65 -5.62 3.69
C LEU A 813 15.13 -6.71 4.66
N LYS A 814 16.08 -6.36 5.54
CA LYS A 814 16.51 -7.25 6.62
C LYS A 814 15.58 -7.12 7.82
N VAL A 815 14.66 -8.07 8.00
CA VAL A 815 13.72 -8.11 9.13
C VAL A 815 14.14 -9.22 10.10
N LYS A 816 14.51 -8.84 11.33
CA LYS A 816 14.86 -9.77 12.42
C LYS A 816 15.89 -10.85 12.03
N GLY A 817 16.88 -10.46 11.23
CA GLY A 817 17.96 -11.33 10.77
C GLY A 817 17.67 -12.15 9.51
N LYS A 818 16.47 -12.04 8.92
CA LYS A 818 16.10 -12.66 7.64
C LYS A 818 15.90 -11.61 6.56
N ASP A 819 16.23 -11.97 5.33
CA ASP A 819 15.95 -11.14 4.17
C ASP A 819 14.50 -11.34 3.71
N LYS A 820 13.82 -10.24 3.42
CA LYS A 820 12.50 -10.22 2.77
C LYS A 820 12.66 -9.54 1.41
N LEU A 821 12.51 -10.32 0.34
CA LEU A 821 12.52 -9.82 -1.03
C LEU A 821 11.10 -9.40 -1.42
N MET A 822 10.96 -8.17 -1.88
CA MET A 822 9.68 -7.57 -2.25
C MET A 822 9.81 -6.96 -3.65
N ARG A 823 8.74 -7.04 -4.43
CA ARG A 823 8.64 -6.39 -5.73
C ARG A 823 8.09 -4.98 -5.52
N MET A 824 8.72 -3.96 -6.08
CA MET A 824 8.28 -2.57 -6.00
C MET A 824 7.58 -2.17 -7.31
N MET A 825 7.23 -0.89 -7.49
CA MET A 825 6.48 -0.47 -8.67
C MET A 825 7.35 -0.32 -9.94
N GLY A 826 8.68 -0.28 -9.81
CA GLY A 826 9.63 -0.16 -10.92
C GLY A 826 9.97 1.28 -11.32
N ASP A 827 10.94 1.46 -12.23
CA ASP A 827 11.45 2.77 -12.69
C ASP A 827 10.38 3.64 -13.35
N THR A 828 9.44 3.05 -14.08
CA THR A 828 8.38 3.80 -14.74
C THR A 828 7.36 4.39 -13.76
N ALA A 829 7.28 3.87 -12.53
CA ALA A 829 6.32 4.36 -11.56
C ALA A 829 6.88 5.59 -10.81
N THR A 830 6.15 6.70 -10.91
CA THR A 830 6.51 7.97 -10.28
C THR A 830 5.59 8.32 -9.12
N ALA A 831 6.06 9.17 -8.23
CA ALA A 831 5.27 9.69 -7.12
C ALA A 831 5.54 11.18 -6.92
N SER A 832 4.48 11.91 -6.61
CA SER A 832 4.54 13.34 -6.29
C SER A 832 4.38 13.54 -4.79
N CYS A 833 5.11 14.51 -4.23
CA CYS A 833 5.15 14.73 -2.79
C CYS A 833 4.88 16.20 -2.42
N GLY A 834 3.91 16.44 -1.55
CA GLY A 834 3.75 17.70 -0.82
C GLY A 834 4.41 17.61 0.55
N ILE A 835 5.10 18.67 0.96
CA ILE A 835 5.71 18.81 2.28
C ILE A 835 5.29 20.16 2.85
N VAL A 836 4.76 20.20 4.07
CA VAL A 836 4.46 21.43 4.77
C VAL A 836 5.24 21.49 6.06
N ILE A 837 5.97 22.59 6.25
CA ILE A 837 6.67 22.88 7.49
C ILE A 837 5.90 23.96 8.23
N ALA A 838 5.41 23.62 9.42
CA ALA A 838 4.51 24.46 10.20
C ALA A 838 4.94 24.51 11.67
N HIS A 839 4.58 25.62 12.33
CA HIS A 839 4.78 25.78 13.77
C HIS A 839 3.87 24.79 14.52
N HIS A 840 4.31 24.26 15.67
CA HIS A 840 3.53 23.28 16.45
C HIS A 840 2.12 23.78 16.84
N GLN A 841 1.96 25.10 17.05
CA GLN A 841 0.69 25.78 17.33
C GLN A 841 -0.18 26.08 16.09
N ALA A 842 0.32 25.84 14.88
CA ALA A 842 -0.44 26.13 13.66
C ALA A 842 -1.68 25.23 13.58
N PRO A 843 -2.89 25.79 13.29
CA PRO A 843 -4.10 24.99 13.19
C PRO A 843 -3.96 23.88 12.15
N LEU A 844 -4.08 22.61 12.56
CA LEU A 844 -3.84 21.46 11.71
C LEU A 844 -4.67 21.47 10.41
N THR A 845 -5.91 21.98 10.46
CA THR A 845 -6.76 22.13 9.27
C THR A 845 -6.15 23.07 8.23
N ALA A 846 -5.52 24.17 8.65
CA ALA A 846 -4.83 25.08 7.76
C ALA A 846 -3.56 24.43 7.19
N VAL A 847 -2.76 23.78 8.05
CA VAL A 847 -1.57 23.02 7.62
C VAL A 847 -1.94 21.95 6.59
N ARG A 848 -3.06 21.24 6.80
CA ARG A 848 -3.54 20.21 5.87
C ARG A 848 -3.97 20.78 4.53
N ARG A 849 -4.69 21.90 4.54
CA ARG A 849 -5.09 22.58 3.28
C ARG A 849 -3.86 22.96 2.46
N GLU A 850 -2.83 23.48 3.12
CA GLU A 850 -1.56 23.81 2.47
C GLU A 850 -0.79 22.56 2.00
N LEU A 851 -0.96 21.42 2.68
CA LEU A 851 -0.35 20.15 2.29
C LEU A 851 -0.99 19.57 1.04
N ASP A 852 -2.31 19.54 1.00
CA ASP A 852 -3.05 19.13 -0.19
C ASP A 852 -2.79 20.11 -1.36
N ALA A 853 -2.59 21.41 -1.07
CA ALA A 853 -2.18 22.38 -2.09
C ALA A 853 -0.76 22.13 -2.60
N ALA A 854 0.20 21.85 -1.72
CA ALA A 854 1.58 21.53 -2.10
C ALA A 854 1.66 20.28 -2.97
N GLU A 855 0.97 19.20 -2.57
CA GLU A 855 0.86 17.96 -3.33
C GLU A 855 0.27 18.23 -4.73
N LYS A 856 -0.85 18.97 -4.81
CA LYS A 856 -1.43 19.38 -6.10
C LYS A 856 -0.50 20.24 -6.93
N ARG A 857 0.29 21.13 -6.32
CA ARG A 857 1.31 21.92 -7.05
C ARG A 857 2.38 21.01 -7.65
N ALA A 858 2.85 19.99 -6.93
CA ALA A 858 3.80 19.02 -7.47
C ALA A 858 3.21 18.27 -8.69
N LYS A 859 1.97 17.76 -8.57
CA LYS A 859 1.28 17.10 -9.68
C LYS A 859 1.05 18.02 -10.88
N ASN A 860 0.58 19.24 -10.64
CA ASN A 860 0.29 20.21 -11.70
C ASN A 860 1.55 20.77 -12.37
N ALA A 861 2.70 20.71 -11.70
CA ALA A 861 4.00 21.10 -12.25
C ALA A 861 4.64 20.02 -13.14
N GLY A 862 3.91 18.95 -13.49
CA GLY A 862 4.38 17.90 -14.38
C GLY A 862 4.59 16.53 -13.71
N ARG A 863 4.17 16.36 -12.45
CA ARG A 863 4.31 15.12 -11.67
C ARG A 863 5.77 14.72 -11.43
N ASP A 864 6.00 13.63 -10.70
CA ASP A 864 7.33 13.17 -10.27
C ASP A 864 8.18 14.29 -9.63
N ARG A 865 7.57 15.05 -8.72
CA ARG A 865 8.15 16.25 -8.11
C ARG A 865 7.86 16.32 -6.62
N PHE A 866 8.64 17.11 -5.92
CA PHE A 866 8.32 17.54 -4.56
C PHE A 866 7.91 19.02 -4.54
N SER A 867 6.99 19.38 -3.64
CA SER A 867 6.64 20.77 -3.34
C SER A 867 6.67 21.01 -1.83
N ILE A 868 7.43 22.00 -1.39
CA ILE A 868 7.57 22.41 0.00
C ILE A 868 6.82 23.72 0.21
N THR A 869 5.98 23.77 1.24
CA THR A 869 5.41 25.01 1.79
C THR A 869 5.95 25.24 3.19
N VAL A 870 6.58 26.39 3.44
CA VAL A 870 6.97 26.80 4.80
C VAL A 870 6.01 27.88 5.29
N ILE A 871 5.22 27.58 6.33
CA ILE A 871 4.29 28.52 6.95
C ILE A 871 5.04 29.33 8.00
N LYS A 872 5.31 30.62 7.73
CA LYS A 872 6.02 31.49 8.67
C LYS A 872 5.08 32.00 9.76
N ARG A 873 5.58 32.11 11.00
CA ARG A 873 4.81 32.62 12.16
C ARG A 873 4.42 34.09 12.01
N SER A 874 5.22 34.87 11.27
CA SER A 874 4.99 36.29 10.96
C SER A 874 3.90 36.53 9.89
N GLY A 875 3.30 35.48 9.33
CA GLY A 875 2.47 35.54 8.14
C GLY A 875 3.27 35.33 6.84
N GLY A 876 2.56 34.86 5.80
CA GLY A 876 3.13 34.48 4.50
C GLY A 876 3.62 33.02 4.42
N ALA A 877 3.72 32.51 3.19
CA ALA A 877 4.20 31.16 2.90
C ALA A 877 5.36 31.23 1.89
N LEU A 878 6.40 30.42 2.09
CA LEU A 878 7.41 30.15 1.06
C LEU A 878 7.03 28.88 0.34
N GLU A 879 7.08 28.91 -0.98
CA GLU A 879 6.66 27.79 -1.84
C GLU A 879 7.79 27.42 -2.78
N LEU A 880 8.25 26.18 -2.72
CA LEU A 880 9.26 25.65 -3.62
C LEU A 880 8.72 24.37 -4.26
N THR A 881 8.78 24.27 -5.58
CA THR A 881 8.47 23.03 -6.31
C THR A 881 9.65 22.70 -7.21
N ALA A 882 10.12 21.46 -7.16
CA ALA A 882 11.27 21.01 -7.95
C ALA A 882 11.20 19.51 -8.26
N GLU A 883 12.01 19.06 -9.22
CA GLU A 883 12.17 17.65 -9.58
C GLU A 883 12.97 16.89 -8.51
N TRP A 884 12.77 15.58 -8.44
CA TRP A 884 13.64 14.69 -7.68
C TRP A 884 15.06 14.66 -8.27
N GLY A 885 16.00 14.02 -7.57
CA GLY A 885 17.38 13.90 -8.03
C GLY A 885 18.19 15.17 -7.78
N GLU A 886 18.72 15.79 -8.83
CA GLU A 886 19.69 16.88 -8.72
C GLU A 886 19.16 18.11 -7.96
N PRO A 887 17.92 18.61 -8.19
CA PRO A 887 17.42 19.75 -7.43
C PRO A 887 17.29 19.48 -5.93
N LEU A 888 16.89 18.27 -5.53
CA LEU A 888 16.80 17.89 -4.12
C LEU A 888 18.19 17.76 -3.49
N LYS A 889 19.13 17.16 -4.21
CA LYS A 889 20.53 17.07 -3.78
C LYS A 889 21.13 18.46 -3.58
N LEU A 890 20.94 19.36 -4.54
CA LEU A 890 21.42 20.74 -4.46
C LEU A 890 20.77 21.52 -3.30
N LEU A 891 19.49 21.28 -3.02
CA LEU A 891 18.81 21.85 -1.86
C LEU A 891 19.47 21.38 -0.56
N ASN A 892 19.83 20.09 -0.49
CA ASN A 892 20.52 19.53 0.65
C ASN A 892 21.95 20.07 0.79
N ASP A 893 22.71 20.12 -0.30
CA ASP A 893 24.09 20.63 -0.31
C ASP A 893 24.14 22.10 0.11
N LEU A 894 23.19 22.92 -0.37
CA LEU A 894 23.04 24.31 0.04
C LEU A 894 22.65 24.43 1.52
N ARG A 895 21.72 23.59 2.01
CA ARG A 895 21.36 23.53 3.43
C ARG A 895 22.58 23.22 4.29
N CYS A 896 23.39 22.22 3.90
CA CYS A 896 24.60 21.83 4.61
C CYS A 896 25.65 22.96 4.60
N PHE A 897 25.88 23.59 3.45
CA PHE A 897 26.76 24.75 3.35
C PHE A 897 26.32 25.90 4.27
N LEU A 898 25.02 26.20 4.34
CA LEU A 898 24.48 27.26 5.21
C LEU A 898 24.50 26.92 6.71
N ARG A 899 24.67 25.63 7.07
CA ARG A 899 24.82 25.17 8.46
C ARG A 899 26.26 25.24 8.96
N GLU A 900 27.23 25.32 8.06
CA GLU A 900 28.65 25.34 8.42
C GLU A 900 28.99 26.52 9.32
N GLU A 901 29.82 26.23 10.33
CA GLU A 901 30.33 27.26 11.22
C GLU A 901 31.14 28.28 10.40
N GLY A 902 30.82 29.57 10.55
CA GLY A 902 31.46 30.66 9.81
C GLY A 902 30.83 31.01 8.46
N VAL A 903 29.75 30.33 8.04
CA VAL A 903 28.92 30.77 6.91
C VAL A 903 27.75 31.60 7.42
N SER A 904 27.69 32.88 7.03
CA SER A 904 26.58 33.76 7.42
C SER A 904 25.36 33.53 6.55
N ARG A 905 24.24 33.16 7.19
CA ARG A 905 22.91 33.02 6.56
C ARG A 905 22.39 34.32 5.92
N ARG A 906 22.98 35.50 6.24
CA ARG A 906 22.72 36.76 5.53
C ARG A 906 23.02 36.68 4.04
N ALA A 907 23.82 35.71 3.59
CA ALA A 907 24.00 35.42 2.17
C ALA A 907 22.67 35.34 1.43
N VAL A 908 21.71 34.59 1.97
CA VAL A 908 20.40 34.39 1.34
C VAL A 908 19.56 35.65 1.31
N TYR A 909 19.50 36.40 2.43
CA TYR A 909 18.74 37.65 2.51
C TYR A 909 19.27 38.71 1.55
N ASN A 910 20.60 38.89 1.54
CA ASN A 910 21.24 39.82 0.62
C ASN A 910 21.02 39.38 -0.84
N THR A 911 21.08 38.07 -1.14
CA THR A 911 20.76 37.56 -2.47
C THR A 911 19.33 37.86 -2.88
N ALA A 912 18.37 37.65 -1.98
CA ALA A 912 16.96 37.94 -2.24
C ALA A 912 16.71 39.43 -2.54
N GLU A 913 17.46 40.35 -1.92
CA GLU A 913 17.33 41.79 -2.18
C GLU A 913 17.69 42.14 -3.63
N TRP A 914 18.88 41.74 -4.12
CA TRP A 914 19.27 42.09 -5.49
C TRP A 914 18.65 41.23 -6.58
N LEU A 915 18.11 40.04 -6.26
CA LEU A 915 17.32 39.24 -7.22
C LEU A 915 16.10 40.01 -7.74
N HIS A 916 15.53 40.93 -6.96
CA HIS A 916 14.40 41.76 -7.38
C HIS A 916 14.77 42.76 -8.49
N ASP A 917 16.03 43.21 -8.50
CA ASP A 917 16.50 44.27 -9.39
C ASP A 917 17.20 43.74 -10.65
N LEU A 918 17.30 42.41 -10.80
CA LEU A 918 17.89 41.76 -11.95
C LEU A 918 16.88 41.47 -13.07
N PRO A 919 17.30 41.54 -14.34
CA PRO A 919 16.51 41.01 -15.44
C PRO A 919 16.38 39.49 -15.32
N GLU A 920 15.25 38.95 -15.77
CA GLU A 920 15.04 37.51 -15.85
C GLU A 920 16.12 36.85 -16.72
N PRO A 921 16.74 35.74 -16.27
CA PRO A 921 17.76 35.06 -17.05
C PRO A 921 17.07 34.33 -18.21
N GLU A 922 17.10 34.91 -19.40
CA GLU A 922 16.53 34.36 -20.65
C GLU A 922 17.34 33.15 -21.18
N GLY A 923 17.71 32.22 -20.30
CA GLY A 923 18.56 31.06 -20.61
C GLY A 923 20.06 31.28 -20.36
N ASP A 924 20.51 32.51 -20.10
CA ASP A 924 21.90 32.80 -19.71
C ASP A 924 22.06 32.78 -18.18
N ALA A 925 22.63 31.68 -17.68
CA ALA A 925 22.90 31.48 -16.26
C ALA A 925 24.26 32.06 -15.80
N ALA A 926 25.13 32.52 -16.69
CA ALA A 926 26.52 32.83 -16.36
C ALA A 926 26.67 34.04 -15.42
N MET A 927 25.91 35.11 -15.70
CA MET A 927 25.86 36.29 -14.84
C MET A 927 25.32 35.93 -13.45
N LEU A 928 24.19 35.23 -13.41
CA LEU A 928 23.54 34.82 -12.17
C LEU A 928 24.45 33.92 -11.32
N SER A 929 25.10 32.94 -11.95
CA SER A 929 26.09 32.07 -11.30
C SER A 929 27.24 32.87 -10.68
N SER A 930 27.79 33.83 -11.40
CA SER A 930 28.92 34.64 -10.93
C SER A 930 28.55 35.49 -9.72
N LEU A 931 27.37 36.12 -9.78
CA LEU A 931 26.84 36.93 -8.68
C LEU A 931 26.53 36.09 -7.43
N LEU A 932 25.90 34.93 -7.61
CA LEU A 932 25.63 33.98 -6.52
C LEU A 932 26.92 33.51 -5.85
N ALA A 933 27.91 33.07 -6.65
CA ALA A 933 29.21 32.60 -6.15
C ALA A 933 29.91 33.68 -5.32
N PHE A 934 29.97 34.91 -5.86
CA PHE A 934 30.57 36.04 -5.16
C PHE A 934 29.85 36.35 -3.85
N GLN A 935 28.51 36.43 -3.88
CA GLN A 935 27.73 36.80 -2.72
C GLN A 935 27.81 35.76 -1.60
N MET A 936 27.75 34.47 -1.94
CA MET A 936 27.91 33.38 -0.97
C MET A 936 29.33 33.33 -0.40
N ALA A 937 30.37 33.39 -1.24
CA ALA A 937 31.76 33.38 -0.80
C ALA A 937 32.12 34.58 0.09
N ARG A 938 31.51 35.75 -0.15
CA ARG A 938 31.71 36.96 0.67
C ARG A 938 31.21 36.78 2.11
N GLN A 939 30.24 35.89 2.34
CA GLN A 939 29.63 35.64 3.65
C GLN A 939 30.30 34.49 4.42
N VAL A 940 31.41 33.95 3.90
CA VAL A 940 32.24 32.96 4.59
C VAL A 940 33.35 33.68 5.38
N SER A 941 33.35 33.52 6.71
CA SER A 941 34.33 34.10 7.61
C SER A 941 34.75 33.11 8.69
N LEU A 942 36.00 32.67 8.65
CA LEU A 942 36.58 31.72 9.60
C LEU A 942 38.01 32.12 9.99
N LYS A 943 38.44 31.69 11.18
CA LYS A 943 39.83 31.84 11.63
C LYS A 943 40.77 30.90 10.87
N ASP A 944 40.32 29.67 10.62
CA ASP A 944 41.03 28.68 9.79
C ASP A 944 40.96 29.09 8.31
N LYS A 945 42.12 29.46 7.75
CA LYS A 945 42.22 29.95 6.36
C LYS A 945 42.06 28.87 5.32
N GLU A 946 42.47 27.63 5.60
CA GLU A 946 42.30 26.51 4.66
C GLU A 946 40.83 26.12 4.57
N ARG A 947 40.17 25.96 5.73
CA ARG A 947 38.72 25.68 5.77
C ARG A 947 37.91 26.82 5.16
N GLN A 948 38.30 28.07 5.39
CA GLN A 948 37.66 29.23 4.76
C GLN A 948 37.78 29.20 3.23
N ALA A 949 38.95 28.86 2.68
CA ALA A 949 39.15 28.75 1.24
C ALA A 949 38.26 27.65 0.63
N ARG A 950 38.23 26.45 1.25
CA ARG A 950 37.37 25.33 0.81
C ARG A 950 35.89 25.71 0.75
N LEU A 951 35.38 26.40 1.77
CA LEU A 951 33.98 26.86 1.80
C LEU A 951 33.70 27.91 0.72
N LYS A 952 34.65 28.80 0.42
CA LYS A 952 34.51 29.76 -0.68
C LYS A 952 34.49 29.07 -2.05
N ASP A 953 35.31 28.03 -2.23
CA ASP A 953 35.30 27.23 -3.46
C ASP A 953 33.98 26.46 -3.59
N GLN A 954 33.49 25.88 -2.49
CA GLN A 954 32.18 25.21 -2.43
C GLN A 954 31.04 26.15 -2.81
N ALA A 955 31.08 27.42 -2.39
CA ALA A 955 30.09 28.42 -2.81
C ALA A 955 30.05 28.59 -4.35
N GLY A 956 31.21 28.55 -5.02
CA GLY A 956 31.28 28.56 -6.48
C GLY A 956 30.71 27.29 -7.12
N VAL A 957 30.99 26.12 -6.53
CA VAL A 957 30.45 24.82 -6.98
C VAL A 957 28.92 24.78 -6.89
N LEU A 958 28.34 25.36 -5.84
CA LEU A 958 26.88 25.42 -5.65
C LEU A 958 26.19 26.44 -6.56
N ALA A 959 26.84 27.59 -6.81
CA ALA A 959 26.24 28.70 -7.52
C ALA A 959 25.88 28.38 -8.98
N LYS A 960 26.72 27.60 -9.66
CA LYS A 960 26.52 27.26 -11.07
C LYS A 960 25.26 26.39 -11.30
N PRO A 961 25.12 25.22 -10.66
CA PRO A 961 23.89 24.42 -10.78
C PRO A 961 22.63 25.18 -10.32
N LEU A 962 22.73 26.04 -9.30
CA LEU A 962 21.59 26.86 -8.85
C LEU A 962 21.11 27.82 -9.94
N ALA A 963 22.06 28.51 -10.60
CA ALA A 963 21.73 29.43 -11.68
C ALA A 963 21.18 28.70 -12.92
N GLU A 964 21.74 27.53 -13.25
CA GLU A 964 21.28 26.70 -14.36
C GLU A 964 19.86 26.18 -14.12
N LEU A 965 19.56 25.65 -12.93
CA LEU A 965 18.21 25.19 -12.57
C LEU A 965 17.20 26.34 -12.55
N ALA A 966 17.60 27.53 -12.10
CA ALA A 966 16.75 28.71 -12.14
C ALA A 966 16.43 29.12 -13.58
N ALA A 967 17.44 29.16 -14.47
CA ALA A 967 17.26 29.50 -15.88
C ALA A 967 16.31 28.54 -16.62
N GLN A 968 16.29 27.26 -16.22
CA GLN A 968 15.43 26.22 -16.79
C GLN A 968 13.96 26.32 -16.35
N GLN A 969 13.62 27.14 -15.34
CA GLN A 969 12.23 27.28 -14.92
C GLN A 969 11.38 27.94 -16.02
N PRO A 970 10.12 27.50 -16.21
CA PRO A 970 9.28 27.99 -17.30
C PRO A 970 8.84 29.45 -17.13
N LYS A 971 8.76 29.93 -15.88
CA LYS A 971 8.36 31.28 -15.50
C LYS A 971 8.86 31.62 -14.09
N ASP A 972 8.84 32.90 -13.75
CA ASP A 972 9.17 33.42 -12.41
C ASP A 972 10.53 32.90 -11.90
N ARG A 973 11.57 32.91 -12.74
CA ARG A 973 12.82 32.17 -12.50
C ARG A 973 13.57 32.70 -11.28
N LEU A 974 13.68 34.02 -11.18
CA LEU A 974 14.34 34.68 -10.04
C LEU A 974 13.55 34.50 -8.75
N LYS A 975 12.21 34.48 -8.83
CA LYS A 975 11.35 34.18 -7.69
C LYS A 975 11.50 32.73 -7.23
N TRP A 976 11.58 31.78 -8.16
CA TRP A 976 11.85 30.37 -7.85
C TRP A 976 13.19 30.22 -7.14
N LEU A 977 14.26 30.86 -7.65
CA LEU A 977 15.58 30.85 -7.02
C LEU A 977 15.53 31.49 -5.62
N GLY A 978 14.87 32.63 -5.48
CA GLY A 978 14.68 33.29 -4.19
C GLY A 978 13.98 32.40 -3.16
N ASN A 979 12.95 31.67 -3.59
CA ASN A 979 12.26 30.67 -2.76
C ASN A 979 13.16 29.48 -2.44
N PHE A 980 13.94 28.97 -3.41
CA PHE A 980 14.88 27.88 -3.22
C PHE A 980 15.91 28.21 -2.13
N LEU A 981 16.57 29.37 -2.25
CA LEU A 981 17.54 29.85 -1.26
C LEU A 981 16.89 30.06 0.11
N SER A 982 15.69 30.63 0.15
CA SER A 982 14.96 30.90 1.40
C SER A 982 14.52 29.62 2.11
N VAL A 983 14.09 28.60 1.38
CA VAL A 983 13.77 27.28 1.94
C VAL A 983 15.04 26.63 2.48
N ALA A 984 16.16 26.66 1.74
CA ALA A 984 17.44 26.13 2.22
C ALA A 984 17.91 26.82 3.52
N GLU A 985 17.83 28.15 3.60
CA GLU A 985 18.15 28.90 4.82
C GLU A 985 17.26 28.49 6.00
N PHE A 986 15.95 28.37 5.75
CA PHE A 986 15.02 27.99 6.79
C PHE A 986 15.35 26.59 7.35
N LEU A 987 15.71 25.66 6.48
CA LEU A 987 16.11 24.30 6.84
C LEU A 987 17.45 24.26 7.59
N ALA A 988 18.35 25.21 7.33
CA ALA A 988 19.68 25.31 7.91
C ALA A 988 19.77 25.94 9.33
N ARG A 989 18.65 26.18 10.02
CA ARG A 989 18.62 26.84 11.33
C ARG A 989 19.35 26.04 12.43
N GLU A 990 19.99 26.77 13.35
CA GLU A 990 20.86 26.21 14.42
C GLU A 990 20.21 25.20 15.36
N THR A 991 18.88 25.25 15.56
CA THR A 991 18.13 24.23 16.33
C THR A 991 18.23 22.83 15.73
N ARG A 992 18.79 22.74 14.52
CA ARG A 992 18.91 21.53 13.70
C ARG A 992 20.37 21.15 13.46
N SER A 993 21.35 21.81 14.10
CA SER A 993 22.79 21.52 13.97
C SER A 993 23.20 20.24 14.71
N GLY A 994 24.14 19.46 14.16
CA GLY A 994 24.74 18.29 14.84
C GLY A 994 24.22 16.90 14.44
N ALA A 995 23.31 16.78 13.47
CA ALA A 995 22.91 15.50 12.89
C ALA A 995 23.99 14.95 11.92
N PRO A 996 24.52 13.73 12.10
CA PRO A 996 25.10 12.97 10.99
C PRO A 996 23.97 12.44 10.08
N GLU A 997 24.10 12.62 8.76
CA GLU A 997 23.19 12.00 7.76
C GLU A 997 23.65 10.58 7.40
#